data_AF-A0A6I9RVW3-F1
#
_entry.id   AF-A0A6I9RVW3-F1
#
_cell.length_a   1.000
_cell.length_b   1.000
_cell.length_c   1.000
_cell.angle_alpha   90.00
_cell.angle_beta   90.00
_cell.angle_gamma   90.00
#
_symmetry.space_group_name_H-M   'P 1'
#
loop_
_entity.id
_entity.type
_entity.pdbx_description
1 polymer ?
#
loop_
_entity_poly.entity_id
_entity_poly.type
_entity_poly.pdbx_seq_one_letter_code
_entity_poly.pdbx_strand_id
1 'polypeptide(L)'
;MEAAASCCCGLSAAAAAAAAAKTCSVRGISSIGFLPRVCPPKRRIIASSNRSSFTLPVRSSSSEPPKASPSPPRPRPSHSSSSSKTRLLSGSNRKKRREVVVVVEQKEREREGEECLPSAEEASISVGTIYQNGDPLGRRELGRCVVGWISQGMRSMASDLASAEIQGEFSELRQRLGMGGGAASNGSGSLAFVIQAQPYLYAVPMPKGLESLCFKACTHYPTLFDHFQRELRDILQGLQRQAVFVDWRSTESWKLLKEFANSAQHRAAVRKSPQAKPVHSGLGIGLEKAKTIQDNIKYYVKNMSDLLRIERDAELEFTQEELNAVPTPDEKSNSLRPIEYLVSHGQEQQEQCDTICNLNAISSSTGLGGMHLVLFRVEGNHRLPPTTLSPGDMVCVRICNSRGAGATSCTQGFVNNLGEDGCSITVALESRHGDPTFSKLFGKSVRIDRIQGLADALTYERNCEALMLLQKNGLQKKNPSIAVVATLFGDKEDIMLLEQNHLVEWSQVRLDGLIEKGKFDDSQLKAIALGLNKKRPLLAVQGPPGTGKTRLLKELIALAVQQGERVFVTAPTNAAVDNMVERLSDIELDIVRVGNPARISATVASKSLGEIVNDRLANFKKEFERKKSDLRKDLRLCLKDDSLAAGIRQLLKQLGKTLKKKERDTIKEVLLSAQVVLSTNTGAADPVIRRLDSFDLVVIDEAGQAIEPSCWIPILQGKRCILAGDQCQLAPVILSRKALEGGLGISLLERASALHEGMLATKLTTQYRMHNAIASWASKEMYDGLLQSSPTVSSHLLVDSPFVKATRITQCPMLLLDTRMPYGSLYVGCEEHLDPAGTGSFYNEGEADIVIQHIFHLIYSGVSPTAIAVQSPYIAQVQLLRDRLDEFPEASGVEVATIDSFQGREADAVIISMVRSNMLGAVGFLGDSRRMNVAITRARRHVALVCDSSTICHNTFLARLLRHIRRFGRVQHAKPGSFGGSGLGMTPILPSIK
;
A
#
# COMPACT_ATOMS: atom_id res chain seq x y z
N MET A 1 7.51 58.80 42.37
CA MET A 1 8.62 59.73 42.06
C MET A 1 8.85 59.66 40.56
N GLU A 2 9.01 60.80 39.89
CA GLU A 2 9.57 61.02 38.53
C GLU A 2 8.97 60.17 37.37
N ALA A 3 8.18 60.65 36.40
CA ALA A 3 7.90 61.98 35.79
C ALA A 3 8.81 62.43 34.63
N ALA A 4 8.36 62.20 33.37
CA ALA A 4 8.56 62.98 32.12
C ALA A 4 7.90 62.18 30.95
N ALA A 5 6.91 62.66 30.18
CA ALA A 5 6.88 63.77 29.19
C ALA A 5 7.62 63.42 27.86
N SER A 6 7.16 63.70 26.62
CA SER A 6 5.94 64.36 26.08
C SER A 6 5.81 64.13 24.54
N CYS A 7 4.76 64.66 23.92
CA CYS A 7 4.42 64.80 22.46
C CYS A 7 3.86 63.54 21.74
N CYS A 8 2.64 63.54 21.12
CA CYS A 8 1.93 64.47 20.21
C CYS A 8 2.60 64.56 18.80
N CYS A 9 1.95 64.46 17.64
CA CYS A 9 0.52 64.45 17.20
C CYS A 9 0.30 63.35 16.11
N GLY A 10 -0.90 63.04 15.58
CA GLY A 10 -2.21 63.69 15.74
C GLY A 10 -3.39 62.89 15.12
N LEU A 11 -4.59 63.47 15.23
CA LEU A 11 -5.89 62.89 14.80
C LEU A 11 -6.22 63.16 13.32
N SER A 12 -7.07 62.31 12.72
CA SER A 12 -8.12 62.60 11.70
C SER A 12 -8.50 61.28 10.98
N ALA A 13 -9.74 60.94 10.61
CA ALA A 13 -11.12 61.35 10.94
C ALA A 13 -12.04 60.20 10.43
N ALA A 14 -12.98 59.65 11.21
CA ALA A 14 -14.39 60.04 11.28
C ALA A 14 -15.20 60.05 9.96
N ALA A 15 -16.06 59.03 9.76
CA ALA A 15 -17.40 59.07 9.13
C ALA A 15 -17.91 57.63 8.89
N ALA A 16 -19.20 57.26 8.82
CA ALA A 16 -20.50 57.72 9.32
C ALA A 16 -21.59 56.97 8.49
N ALA A 17 -22.85 57.00 8.94
CA ALA A 17 -24.05 56.37 8.34
C ALA A 17 -24.12 54.81 8.45
N ALA A 18 -25.10 54.14 9.08
CA ALA A 18 -26.49 54.40 9.52
C ALA A 18 -27.60 53.94 8.56
N ALA A 19 -28.76 53.64 9.17
CA ALA A 19 -30.04 53.15 8.64
C ALA A 19 -30.13 51.67 8.23
N ALA A 20 -31.26 50.97 8.35
CA ALA A 20 -32.33 50.94 9.36
C ALA A 20 -33.40 49.90 8.94
N ALA A 21 -33.87 49.10 9.90
CA ALA A 21 -35.19 48.45 10.02
C ALA A 21 -36.03 48.10 8.76
N LYS A 22 -36.42 46.83 8.66
CA LYS A 22 -37.84 46.46 8.49
C LYS A 22 -38.17 45.14 9.21
N THR A 23 -39.27 45.16 9.95
CA THR A 23 -39.79 44.08 10.81
C THR A 23 -40.88 43.25 10.12
N CYS A 24 -41.26 42.14 10.77
CA CYS A 24 -42.33 41.16 10.47
C CYS A 24 -41.90 39.90 9.70
N SER A 25 -42.48 38.72 9.92
CA SER A 25 -43.21 38.19 11.11
C SER A 25 -43.45 36.68 10.97
N VAL A 26 -43.42 35.97 12.10
CA VAL A 26 -43.71 34.54 12.31
C VAL A 26 -44.87 33.94 11.48
N ARG A 27 -44.62 32.77 10.85
CA ARG A 27 -45.46 31.56 10.63
C ARG A 27 -44.76 30.72 9.53
N GLY A 28 -44.66 29.39 9.55
CA GLY A 28 -45.31 28.37 10.36
C GLY A 28 -46.13 27.42 9.47
N ILE A 29 -45.93 26.11 9.62
CA ILE A 29 -46.73 24.98 9.06
C ILE A 29 -46.27 24.36 7.72
N SER A 30 -45.82 23.12 7.90
CA SER A 30 -45.61 21.93 7.07
C SER A 30 -46.37 21.65 5.75
N SER A 31 -45.66 20.89 4.89
CA SER A 31 -46.02 19.59 4.25
C SER A 31 -46.86 19.48 2.95
N ILE A 32 -46.29 18.67 2.02
CA ILE A 32 -46.90 17.77 1.00
C ILE A 32 -47.46 18.38 -0.31
N GLY A 33 -47.04 17.84 -1.47
CA GLY A 33 -47.94 17.64 -2.61
C GLY A 33 -47.43 17.77 -4.06
N PHE A 34 -47.06 16.64 -4.68
CA PHE A 34 -47.23 16.29 -6.11
C PHE A 34 -46.45 16.93 -7.29
N LEU A 35 -46.02 16.02 -8.18
CA LEU A 35 -45.49 16.14 -9.55
C LEU A 35 -46.61 16.46 -10.59
N PRO A 36 -46.36 16.43 -11.93
CA PRO A 36 -45.43 17.27 -12.72
C PRO A 36 -46.14 17.88 -13.97
N ARG A 37 -45.51 18.82 -14.70
CA ARG A 37 -45.92 19.15 -16.09
C ARG A 37 -44.73 19.37 -17.03
N VAL A 38 -45.03 19.26 -18.33
CA VAL A 38 -44.14 18.79 -19.40
C VAL A 38 -44.25 19.70 -20.64
N CYS A 39 -43.16 19.76 -21.44
CA CYS A 39 -43.08 20.30 -22.82
C CYS A 39 -43.16 21.84 -23.02
N PRO A 40 -42.79 22.37 -24.22
CA PRO A 40 -41.69 21.96 -25.13
C PRO A 40 -40.89 23.18 -25.70
N PRO A 41 -39.81 22.98 -26.51
CA PRO A 41 -38.96 24.09 -26.99
C PRO A 41 -39.41 24.71 -28.33
N LYS A 42 -38.90 25.92 -28.63
CA LYS A 42 -38.90 26.53 -29.97
C LYS A 42 -37.48 26.69 -30.53
N ARG A 43 -37.42 26.96 -31.84
CA ARG A 43 -36.38 26.48 -32.79
C ARG A 43 -36.03 27.60 -33.78
N ARG A 44 -34.84 27.50 -34.42
CA ARG A 44 -34.51 28.07 -35.77
C ARG A 44 -34.33 29.62 -35.84
N ILE A 45 -33.60 30.24 -36.79
CA ILE A 45 -32.84 29.73 -37.96
C ILE A 45 -31.69 30.68 -38.40
N ILE A 46 -30.59 30.06 -38.88
CA ILE A 46 -29.67 30.41 -40.00
C ILE A 46 -29.71 31.83 -40.59
N ALA A 47 -28.54 32.47 -40.66
CA ALA A 47 -28.11 33.41 -41.71
C ALA A 47 -26.67 33.02 -42.17
N SER A 48 -26.05 33.70 -43.15
CA SER A 48 -24.92 33.11 -43.92
C SER A 48 -23.94 34.10 -44.59
N SER A 49 -22.81 33.56 -45.10
CA SER A 49 -21.80 34.20 -45.99
C SER A 49 -20.81 35.18 -45.30
N ASN A 50 -19.59 35.49 -45.81
CA ASN A 50 -18.95 35.10 -47.08
C ASN A 50 -17.38 35.04 -47.01
N ARG A 51 -16.72 34.70 -48.13
CA ARG A 51 -15.27 34.44 -48.32
C ARG A 51 -14.36 35.69 -48.51
N SER A 52 -13.05 35.40 -48.67
CA SER A 52 -11.92 36.20 -49.23
C SER A 52 -11.08 36.96 -48.18
N SER A 53 -9.74 36.86 -48.02
CA SER A 53 -8.53 36.55 -48.82
C SER A 53 -7.74 37.78 -49.29
N PHE A 54 -6.40 37.69 -49.22
CA PHE A 54 -5.32 38.55 -49.78
C PHE A 54 -4.41 39.35 -48.80
N THR A 55 -3.17 38.83 -48.67
CA THR A 55 -1.83 39.46 -48.80
C THR A 55 -1.36 40.69 -48.01
N LEU A 56 -0.08 40.55 -47.61
CA LEU A 56 0.94 41.57 -47.25
C LEU A 56 0.96 42.83 -48.14
N PRO A 57 1.55 43.92 -47.59
CA PRO A 57 2.59 44.67 -48.30
C PRO A 57 3.95 44.70 -47.56
N VAL A 58 4.93 45.41 -48.14
CA VAL A 58 6.37 45.16 -48.03
C VAL A 58 7.15 46.50 -48.10
N ARG A 59 8.39 46.55 -47.55
CA ARG A 59 9.47 47.60 -47.72
C ARG A 59 9.25 48.97 -47.03
N SER A 60 10.27 49.80 -46.70
CA SER A 60 11.76 49.68 -46.74
C SER A 60 12.49 50.86 -46.06
N SER A 61 13.84 50.80 -45.98
CA SER A 61 14.86 51.88 -45.79
C SER A 61 15.02 52.46 -44.37
N SER A 62 16.21 52.90 -43.88
CA SER A 62 17.63 52.86 -44.35
C SER A 62 18.55 53.18 -43.15
N SER A 63 19.76 52.64 -42.97
CA SER A 63 21.08 53.16 -43.43
C SER A 63 22.19 52.33 -42.72
N GLU A 64 23.18 51.73 -43.38
CA GLU A 64 24.54 52.20 -43.76
C GLU A 64 25.64 52.23 -42.65
N PRO A 65 26.95 51.99 -42.98
CA PRO A 65 27.94 51.37 -42.06
C PRO A 65 29.27 52.16 -41.92
N PRO A 66 30.37 51.61 -41.31
CA PRO A 66 31.36 50.85 -42.11
C PRO A 66 32.23 49.75 -41.43
N LYS A 67 32.68 48.76 -42.25
CA LYS A 67 34.00 48.05 -42.37
C LYS A 67 34.94 47.94 -41.14
N ALA A 68 35.60 46.81 -40.83
CA ALA A 68 36.58 46.08 -41.67
C ALA A 68 37.09 44.74 -41.05
N SER A 69 37.87 43.96 -41.82
CA SER A 69 38.63 42.74 -41.46
C SER A 69 40.07 42.86 -42.02
N PRO A 70 41.03 41.88 -41.96
CA PRO A 70 40.99 40.51 -41.39
C PRO A 70 42.28 40.01 -40.65
N SER A 71 42.21 38.77 -40.12
CA SER A 71 43.32 37.77 -39.98
C SER A 71 44.37 37.89 -38.84
N PRO A 72 45.08 36.77 -38.47
CA PRO A 72 45.84 36.60 -37.22
C PRO A 72 47.39 36.56 -37.45
N PRO A 73 48.31 36.35 -36.46
CA PRO A 73 48.54 35.03 -35.82
C PRO A 73 49.10 35.02 -34.36
N ARG A 74 49.39 33.79 -33.87
CA ARG A 74 50.26 33.33 -32.76
C ARG A 74 51.58 34.14 -32.56
N PRO A 75 52.29 34.09 -31.39
CA PRO A 75 52.71 32.83 -30.72
C PRO A 75 53.00 32.76 -29.19
N ARG A 76 53.37 31.51 -28.80
CA ARG A 76 54.23 30.99 -27.69
C ARG A 76 55.58 31.78 -27.55
N PRO A 77 56.56 31.53 -26.60
CA PRO A 77 56.95 30.20 -26.07
C PRO A 77 57.74 30.03 -24.72
N SER A 78 58.06 28.74 -24.43
CA SER A 78 59.32 28.16 -23.86
C SER A 78 59.79 28.52 -22.44
N HIS A 79 60.52 27.65 -21.71
CA HIS A 79 61.36 26.47 -22.05
C HIS A 79 60.92 25.21 -21.21
N SER A 80 61.34 23.94 -21.37
CA SER A 80 62.39 23.20 -22.13
C SER A 80 61.92 21.71 -22.24
N SER A 81 62.56 20.68 -22.83
CA SER A 81 63.67 20.48 -23.80
C SER A 81 63.69 19.00 -24.31
N SER A 82 64.33 18.74 -25.46
CA SER A 82 65.03 17.50 -25.94
C SER A 82 64.48 16.06 -25.69
N SER A 83 64.48 15.12 -26.66
CA SER A 83 65.05 15.12 -28.03
C SER A 83 64.57 13.99 -28.98
N SER A 84 64.44 14.32 -30.29
CA SER A 84 64.66 13.47 -31.52
C SER A 84 63.81 12.21 -31.80
N LYS A 85 63.41 11.87 -33.05
CA LYS A 85 63.56 12.52 -34.39
C LYS A 85 62.59 11.91 -35.46
N THR A 86 61.91 12.77 -36.26
CA THR A 86 61.55 12.64 -37.72
C THR A 86 60.80 11.40 -38.30
N ARG A 87 59.91 11.46 -39.33
CA ARG A 87 59.37 12.53 -40.23
C ARG A 87 58.14 12.04 -41.06
N LEU A 88 57.19 12.93 -41.39
CA LEU A 88 56.28 12.96 -42.59
C LEU A 88 55.26 11.78 -42.81
N LEU A 89 54.10 11.88 -43.49
CA LEU A 89 53.29 13.01 -44.03
C LEU A 89 51.81 12.59 -44.30
N SER A 90 50.88 13.55 -44.18
CA SER A 90 49.59 13.68 -44.94
C SER A 90 48.47 12.61 -44.89
N GLY A 91 47.20 13.06 -45.03
CA GLY A 91 46.19 12.31 -45.81
C GLY A 91 44.79 12.12 -45.20
N SER A 92 43.83 12.96 -45.62
CA SER A 92 42.39 12.85 -45.38
C SER A 92 41.76 11.54 -45.89
N ASN A 93 40.78 10.93 -45.19
CA ASN A 93 39.39 10.77 -45.70
C ASN A 93 38.35 10.12 -44.75
N ARG A 94 37.08 10.23 -45.17
CA ARG A 94 35.87 9.57 -44.61
C ARG A 94 35.83 8.05 -44.85
N LYS A 95 34.98 7.37 -44.06
CA LYS A 95 34.42 6.00 -44.24
C LYS A 95 35.42 4.83 -44.34
N LYS A 96 35.42 3.95 -43.32
CA LYS A 96 34.94 2.54 -43.44
C LYS A 96 35.01 1.78 -42.12
N ARG A 97 34.34 0.61 -42.13
CA ARG A 97 34.40 -0.48 -41.14
C ARG A 97 35.78 -0.68 -40.53
N ARG A 98 35.82 -1.09 -39.26
CA ARG A 98 36.92 -1.94 -38.75
C ARG A 98 36.43 -3.37 -38.64
N GLU A 99 36.79 -4.15 -39.64
CA GLU A 99 36.86 -5.61 -39.55
C GLU A 99 37.99 -5.99 -38.56
N VAL A 100 37.81 -7.11 -37.88
CA VAL A 100 38.85 -7.72 -37.05
C VAL A 100 39.73 -8.56 -37.97
N VAL A 101 41.03 -8.26 -38.03
CA VAL A 101 42.03 -9.11 -38.68
C VAL A 101 43.12 -9.46 -37.68
N VAL A 102 43.48 -10.73 -37.70
CA VAL A 102 44.42 -11.41 -36.80
C VAL A 102 45.86 -11.04 -37.15
N VAL A 103 46.71 -10.88 -36.14
CA VAL A 103 48.15 -11.16 -36.26
C VAL A 103 48.46 -12.31 -35.31
N VAL A 104 49.12 -13.33 -35.86
CA VAL A 104 49.63 -14.49 -35.11
C VAL A 104 51.10 -14.21 -34.80
N GLU A 105 51.50 -14.38 -33.55
CA GLU A 105 52.88 -14.77 -33.23
C GLU A 105 52.86 -16.11 -32.50
N GLN A 106 53.69 -17.03 -32.98
CA GLN A 106 53.86 -18.35 -32.37
C GLN A 106 54.68 -18.20 -31.09
N LYS A 107 54.31 -18.96 -30.06
CA LYS A 107 55.26 -19.36 -29.03
C LYS A 107 55.02 -20.82 -28.69
N GLU A 108 55.98 -21.64 -29.08
CA GLU A 108 56.02 -23.05 -28.73
C GLU A 108 56.08 -23.18 -27.20
N ARG A 109 55.40 -24.20 -26.67
CA ARG A 109 55.60 -24.67 -25.31
C ARG A 109 55.77 -26.17 -25.35
N GLU A 110 56.96 -26.59 -24.95
CA GLU A 110 57.28 -27.98 -24.65
C GLU A 110 56.42 -28.48 -23.49
N ARG A 111 56.23 -29.80 -23.43
CA ARG A 111 55.45 -30.45 -22.38
C ARG A 111 56.38 -30.86 -21.26
N GLU A 112 56.21 -30.26 -20.09
CA GLU A 112 56.51 -30.92 -18.81
C GLU A 112 55.23 -30.94 -17.98
N GLY A 113 55.03 -32.04 -17.24
CA GLY A 113 53.78 -32.31 -16.55
C GLY A 113 53.77 -31.74 -15.14
N GLU A 114 52.84 -30.82 -14.86
CA GLU A 114 52.41 -30.53 -13.49
C GLU A 114 51.08 -31.25 -13.22
N GLU A 115 51.05 -32.08 -12.16
CA GLU A 115 49.81 -32.60 -11.61
C GLU A 115 49.01 -31.43 -11.01
N CYS A 116 47.75 -31.25 -11.43
CA CYS A 116 46.86 -30.26 -10.84
C CYS A 116 46.45 -30.65 -9.41
N LEU A 117 47.28 -30.31 -8.43
CA LEU A 117 46.89 -30.29 -7.02
C LEU A 117 45.98 -29.07 -6.76
N PRO A 118 44.80 -29.26 -6.14
CA PRO A 118 43.87 -28.16 -5.89
C PRO A 118 44.36 -27.22 -4.78
N SER A 119 44.09 -25.93 -4.90
CA SER A 119 44.27 -24.99 -3.79
C SER A 119 43.17 -25.19 -2.73
N ALA A 120 43.49 -24.91 -1.47
CA ALA A 120 42.59 -25.17 -0.34
C ALA A 120 41.20 -24.50 -0.44
N GLU A 121 41.07 -23.41 -1.20
CA GLU A 121 39.80 -22.72 -1.45
C GLU A 121 38.87 -23.48 -2.43
N GLU A 122 39.41 -24.24 -3.41
CA GLU A 122 38.58 -24.95 -4.40
C GLU A 122 37.95 -26.23 -3.81
N ALA A 123 38.44 -26.73 -2.67
CA ALA A 123 37.94 -27.92 -1.98
C ALA A 123 36.73 -27.66 -1.05
N SER A 124 36.38 -26.39 -0.77
CA SER A 124 35.39 -26.04 0.27
C SER A 124 33.96 -25.80 -0.25
N ILE A 125 33.53 -26.51 -1.30
CA ILE A 125 32.14 -26.42 -1.81
C ILE A 125 31.22 -27.23 -0.89
N SER A 126 30.39 -26.53 -0.11
CA SER A 126 29.41 -27.16 0.79
C SER A 126 28.40 -28.02 0.03
N VAL A 127 28.43 -29.33 0.28
CA VAL A 127 27.54 -30.34 -0.33
C VAL A 127 26.06 -30.16 0.10
N GLY A 128 25.78 -29.32 1.10
CA GLY A 128 24.42 -29.09 1.61
C GLY A 128 23.48 -28.28 0.71
N THR A 129 23.97 -27.60 -0.34
CA THR A 129 23.18 -26.62 -1.12
C THR A 129 22.52 -27.16 -2.39
N ILE A 130 22.52 -28.48 -2.61
CA ILE A 130 22.26 -29.11 -3.93
C ILE A 130 20.79 -29.08 -4.41
N TYR A 131 19.84 -28.58 -3.61
CA TYR A 131 18.39 -28.63 -3.89
C TYR A 131 17.62 -27.29 -3.91
N GLN A 132 18.24 -26.17 -4.32
CA GLN A 132 17.50 -24.88 -4.42
C GLN A 132 17.50 -24.15 -5.78
N ASN A 133 18.32 -24.53 -6.76
CA ASN A 133 18.30 -23.88 -8.08
C ASN A 133 18.02 -24.87 -9.21
N GLY A 134 17.07 -24.52 -10.08
CA GLY A 134 16.68 -25.31 -11.26
C GLY A 134 17.69 -25.32 -12.41
N ASP A 135 18.97 -25.05 -12.16
CA ASP A 135 20.06 -25.39 -13.07
C ASP A 135 20.66 -26.72 -12.56
N PRO A 136 20.46 -27.85 -13.27
CA PRO A 136 20.84 -29.16 -12.73
C PRO A 136 22.34 -29.36 -12.55
N LEU A 137 23.19 -28.52 -13.15
CA LEU A 137 24.65 -28.61 -13.04
C LEU A 137 25.39 -27.31 -12.79
N GLY A 138 24.75 -26.15 -12.95
CA GLY A 138 25.41 -24.86 -12.78
C GLY A 138 26.53 -24.71 -13.82
N ARG A 139 26.23 -24.31 -15.06
CA ARG A 139 27.29 -24.11 -16.08
C ARG A 139 28.32 -23.02 -15.73
N ARG A 140 28.11 -22.28 -14.63
CA ARG A 140 29.03 -21.31 -14.02
C ARG A 140 29.66 -21.82 -12.69
N GLU A 141 29.22 -22.97 -12.20
CA GLU A 141 29.61 -23.62 -10.95
C GLU A 141 30.40 -24.92 -11.19
N LEU A 142 30.35 -25.48 -12.41
CA LEU A 142 31.33 -26.46 -12.89
C LEU A 142 32.74 -25.88 -12.78
N GLY A 143 33.47 -26.30 -11.74
CA GLY A 143 34.85 -25.87 -11.49
C GLY A 143 35.78 -26.19 -12.66
N ARG A 144 36.85 -25.41 -12.82
CA ARG A 144 37.79 -25.52 -13.96
C ARG A 144 38.31 -26.94 -14.17
N CYS A 145 38.58 -27.67 -13.09
CA CYS A 145 39.04 -29.06 -13.13
C CYS A 145 37.99 -30.02 -13.73
N VAL A 146 36.71 -29.87 -13.38
CA VAL A 146 35.61 -30.70 -13.95
C VAL A 146 35.41 -30.37 -15.42
N VAL A 147 35.48 -29.08 -15.79
CA VAL A 147 35.40 -28.64 -17.19
C VAL A 147 36.57 -29.18 -18.01
N GLY A 148 37.78 -29.19 -17.46
CA GLY A 148 38.96 -29.79 -18.08
C GLY A 148 38.79 -31.29 -18.30
N TRP A 149 38.38 -32.02 -17.26
CA TRP A 149 38.10 -33.47 -17.31
C TRP A 149 37.04 -33.84 -18.37
N ILE A 150 35.89 -33.15 -18.41
CA ILE A 150 34.86 -33.35 -19.45
C ILE A 150 35.44 -33.08 -20.84
N SER A 151 36.18 -31.98 -21.01
CA SER A 151 36.71 -31.59 -22.31
C SER A 151 37.76 -32.58 -22.82
N GLN A 152 38.58 -33.16 -21.92
CA GLN A 152 39.54 -34.20 -22.26
C GLN A 152 38.85 -35.50 -22.71
N GLY A 153 37.83 -35.97 -21.98
CA GLY A 153 37.06 -37.17 -22.37
C GLY A 153 36.30 -36.95 -23.70
N MET A 154 35.65 -35.80 -23.86
CA MET A 154 34.93 -35.47 -25.09
C MET A 154 35.87 -35.24 -26.29
N ARG A 155 37.10 -34.80 -26.06
CA ARG A 155 38.16 -34.73 -27.10
C ARG A 155 38.59 -36.10 -27.58
N SER A 156 38.79 -37.07 -26.68
CA SER A 156 39.10 -38.45 -27.06
C SER A 156 37.98 -39.06 -27.91
N MET A 157 36.72 -38.94 -27.46
CA MET A 157 35.55 -39.40 -28.21
C MET A 157 35.45 -38.75 -29.61
N ALA A 158 35.77 -37.46 -29.71
CA ALA A 158 35.75 -36.74 -30.99
C ALA A 158 36.94 -37.08 -31.91
N SER A 159 38.08 -37.46 -31.34
CA SER A 159 39.27 -37.90 -32.09
C SER A 159 39.05 -39.27 -32.74
N ASP A 160 38.45 -40.21 -32.01
CA ASP A 160 38.05 -41.52 -32.55
C ASP A 160 37.04 -41.35 -33.69
N LEU A 161 36.05 -40.47 -33.51
CA LEU A 161 35.03 -40.20 -34.52
C LEU A 161 35.62 -39.69 -35.83
N ALA A 162 36.56 -38.73 -35.75
CA ALA A 162 37.25 -38.17 -36.91
C ALA A 162 38.22 -39.18 -37.55
N SER A 163 38.83 -40.08 -36.76
CA SER A 163 39.74 -41.11 -37.26
C SER A 163 39.01 -42.21 -38.02
N ALA A 164 37.86 -42.66 -37.53
CA ALA A 164 36.99 -43.63 -38.20
C ALA A 164 36.45 -43.11 -39.55
N GLU A 165 36.23 -41.79 -39.68
CA GLU A 165 35.89 -41.17 -40.97
C GLU A 165 37.06 -41.22 -41.96
N ILE A 166 38.29 -40.97 -41.52
CA ILE A 166 39.50 -41.08 -42.37
C ILE A 166 39.73 -42.53 -42.82
N GLN A 167 39.42 -43.50 -41.96
CA GLN A 167 39.59 -44.94 -42.23
C GLN A 167 38.44 -45.56 -43.06
N GLY A 168 37.35 -44.82 -43.30
CA GLY A 168 36.19 -45.30 -44.08
C GLY A 168 35.22 -46.20 -43.30
N GLU A 169 35.43 -46.40 -42.00
CA GLU A 169 34.64 -47.29 -41.13
C GLU A 169 33.38 -46.59 -40.54
N PHE A 170 33.08 -45.37 -40.99
CA PHE A 170 32.02 -44.51 -40.46
C PHE A 170 30.62 -45.16 -40.44
N SER A 171 30.37 -46.12 -41.34
CA SER A 171 29.11 -46.88 -41.40
C SER A 171 28.82 -47.69 -40.12
N GLU A 172 29.84 -48.29 -39.51
CA GLU A 172 29.66 -49.06 -38.27
C GLU A 172 29.47 -48.11 -37.07
N LEU A 173 30.19 -46.99 -37.06
CA LEU A 173 30.10 -45.98 -36.02
C LEU A 173 28.70 -45.31 -35.99
N ARG A 174 28.09 -45.09 -37.17
CA ARG A 174 26.69 -44.64 -37.31
C ARG A 174 25.70 -45.61 -36.66
N GLN A 175 25.95 -46.91 -36.69
CA GLN A 175 25.14 -47.89 -35.97
C GLN A 175 25.36 -47.82 -34.46
N ARG A 176 26.62 -47.71 -33.99
CA ARG A 176 26.96 -47.61 -32.55
C ARG A 176 26.37 -46.36 -31.87
N LEU A 177 26.23 -45.24 -32.58
CA LEU A 177 25.51 -44.04 -32.11
C LEU A 177 23.96 -44.19 -32.14
N GLY A 178 23.43 -45.36 -32.50
CA GLY A 178 22.01 -45.68 -32.47
C GLY A 178 21.22 -45.26 -33.72
N MET A 179 21.89 -45.11 -34.88
CA MET A 179 21.27 -44.55 -36.10
C MET A 179 21.30 -45.50 -37.33
N GLY A 180 21.28 -46.81 -37.10
CA GLY A 180 21.09 -47.82 -38.15
C GLY A 180 19.87 -48.71 -37.86
N GLY A 181 18.75 -48.43 -38.55
CA GLY A 181 17.53 -49.22 -38.43
C GLY A 181 16.29 -48.42 -38.82
N GLY A 182 15.55 -48.89 -39.83
CA GLY A 182 14.25 -48.32 -40.18
C GLY A 182 13.18 -48.70 -39.16
N ALA A 183 12.13 -47.88 -39.09
CA ALA A 183 10.94 -48.02 -38.24
C ALA A 183 11.13 -47.82 -36.72
N ALA A 184 10.14 -47.11 -36.17
CA ALA A 184 9.93 -46.75 -34.77
C ALA A 184 10.40 -47.78 -33.72
N SER A 185 11.46 -47.43 -32.98
CA SER A 185 11.72 -47.94 -31.64
C SER A 185 12.00 -46.79 -30.66
N ASN A 186 11.74 -47.03 -29.37
CA ASN A 186 11.38 -45.96 -28.44
C ASN A 186 12.59 -45.21 -27.83
N GLY A 187 12.62 -43.88 -28.02
CA GLY A 187 13.13 -42.92 -27.03
C GLY A 187 14.64 -42.84 -26.73
N SER A 188 15.51 -43.62 -27.38
CA SER A 188 16.88 -43.84 -26.89
C SER A 188 17.96 -42.83 -27.32
N GLY A 189 17.74 -41.95 -28.31
CA GLY A 189 18.82 -41.18 -28.97
C GLY A 189 19.73 -40.33 -28.04
N SER A 190 19.16 -39.65 -27.04
CA SER A 190 19.96 -38.91 -26.05
C SER A 190 20.65 -39.80 -25.02
N LEU A 191 20.07 -40.97 -24.72
CA LEU A 191 20.63 -41.96 -23.80
C LEU A 191 21.79 -42.72 -24.47
N ALA A 192 21.65 -43.08 -25.74
CA ALA A 192 22.71 -43.70 -26.55
C ALA A 192 23.97 -42.83 -26.60
N PHE A 193 23.83 -41.51 -26.83
CA PHE A 193 24.97 -40.59 -26.78
C PHE A 193 25.64 -40.55 -25.39
N VAL A 194 24.86 -40.52 -24.30
CA VAL A 194 25.39 -40.54 -22.94
C VAL A 194 26.10 -41.87 -22.63
N ILE A 195 25.57 -43.00 -23.08
CA ILE A 195 26.20 -44.31 -22.93
C ILE A 195 27.54 -44.35 -23.67
N GLN A 196 27.58 -43.92 -24.94
CA GLN A 196 28.81 -43.88 -25.75
C GLN A 196 29.86 -42.90 -25.21
N ALA A 197 29.45 -41.86 -24.46
CA ALA A 197 30.36 -40.94 -23.80
C ALA A 197 31.06 -41.54 -22.55
N GLN A 198 30.50 -42.57 -21.91
CA GLN A 198 31.02 -43.07 -20.62
C GLN A 198 32.45 -43.65 -20.71
N PRO A 199 32.81 -44.53 -21.68
CA PRO A 199 34.16 -45.11 -21.73
C PRO A 199 35.26 -44.05 -21.81
N TYR A 200 35.00 -42.98 -22.58
CA TYR A 200 35.92 -41.86 -22.74
C TYR A 200 36.05 -40.97 -21.50
N LEU A 201 34.99 -40.84 -20.71
CA LEU A 201 35.02 -40.09 -19.45
C LEU A 201 35.69 -40.91 -18.33
N TYR A 202 35.48 -42.24 -18.28
CA TYR A 202 36.15 -43.13 -17.33
C TYR A 202 37.64 -43.34 -17.64
N ALA A 203 38.06 -43.19 -18.90
CA ALA A 203 39.47 -43.22 -19.29
C ALA A 203 40.28 -42.00 -18.79
N VAL A 204 39.62 -40.92 -18.35
CA VAL A 204 40.28 -39.74 -17.77
C VAL A 204 40.09 -39.76 -16.24
N PRO A 205 41.16 -39.69 -15.43
CA PRO A 205 41.04 -39.72 -13.98
C PRO A 205 40.21 -38.53 -13.47
N MET A 206 39.23 -38.82 -12.59
CA MET A 206 38.36 -37.78 -12.02
C MET A 206 39.14 -36.88 -11.05
N PRO A 207 38.88 -35.56 -11.02
CA PRO A 207 39.43 -34.66 -10.02
C PRO A 207 39.00 -35.05 -8.59
N LYS A 208 39.98 -35.25 -7.71
CA LYS A 208 39.77 -35.63 -6.30
C LYS A 208 38.91 -34.60 -5.57
N GLY A 209 37.90 -35.06 -4.85
CA GLY A 209 36.95 -34.24 -4.08
C GLY A 209 35.79 -33.63 -4.90
N LEU A 210 35.74 -33.85 -6.22
CA LEU A 210 34.67 -33.38 -7.10
C LEU A 210 33.92 -34.54 -7.79
N GLU A 211 34.04 -35.76 -7.27
CA GLU A 211 33.49 -36.99 -7.86
C GLU A 211 31.98 -36.91 -8.03
N SER A 212 31.25 -36.37 -7.05
CA SER A 212 29.79 -36.19 -7.10
C SER A 212 29.33 -35.26 -8.23
N LEU A 213 30.09 -34.18 -8.50
CA LEU A 213 29.89 -33.29 -9.64
C LEU A 213 30.24 -33.97 -10.97
N CYS A 214 31.30 -34.78 -11.00
CA CYS A 214 31.71 -35.54 -12.18
C CYS A 214 30.67 -36.60 -12.56
N PHE A 215 30.16 -37.39 -11.61
CA PHE A 215 29.07 -38.36 -11.85
C PHE A 215 27.77 -37.69 -12.32
N LYS A 216 27.44 -36.52 -11.79
CA LYS A 216 26.27 -35.74 -12.22
C LYS A 216 26.48 -35.15 -13.64
N ALA A 217 27.72 -34.76 -13.98
CA ALA A 217 28.08 -34.31 -15.32
C ALA A 217 28.05 -35.45 -16.37
N CYS A 218 28.52 -36.66 -16.00
CA CYS A 218 28.48 -37.88 -16.81
C CYS A 218 27.09 -38.22 -17.35
N THR A 219 26.02 -37.84 -16.65
CA THR A 219 24.64 -38.17 -17.04
C THR A 219 23.90 -37.03 -17.75
N HIS A 220 24.47 -35.83 -17.81
CA HIS A 220 23.80 -34.65 -18.35
C HIS A 220 24.11 -34.41 -19.83
N TYR A 221 23.33 -35.09 -20.68
CA TYR A 221 23.36 -35.00 -22.15
C TYR A 221 23.63 -33.59 -22.73
N PRO A 222 22.93 -32.50 -22.34
CA PRO A 222 23.17 -31.17 -22.92
C PRO A 222 24.52 -30.54 -22.58
N THR A 223 25.22 -31.01 -21.54
CA THR A 223 26.57 -30.53 -21.22
C THR A 223 27.59 -31.31 -22.05
N LEU A 224 27.53 -32.65 -22.02
CA LEU A 224 28.43 -33.50 -22.79
C LEU A 224 28.38 -33.18 -24.29
N PHE A 225 27.17 -33.01 -24.84
CA PHE A 225 26.98 -32.74 -26.26
C PHE A 225 27.57 -31.38 -26.71
N ASP A 226 27.49 -30.33 -25.89
CA ASP A 226 28.08 -29.02 -26.22
C ASP A 226 29.61 -29.04 -26.13
N HIS A 227 30.19 -29.77 -25.17
CA HIS A 227 31.64 -29.99 -25.13
C HIS A 227 32.11 -30.80 -26.35
N PHE A 228 31.48 -31.95 -26.62
CA PHE A 228 31.75 -32.78 -27.79
C PHE A 228 31.65 -32.02 -29.12
N GLN A 229 30.62 -31.18 -29.30
CA GLN A 229 30.46 -30.36 -30.51
C GLN A 229 31.62 -29.38 -30.72
N ARG A 230 32.22 -28.85 -29.64
CA ARG A 230 33.37 -27.94 -29.70
C ARG A 230 34.64 -28.70 -30.03
N GLU A 231 34.93 -29.78 -29.30
CA GLU A 231 36.13 -30.59 -29.51
C GLU A 231 36.16 -31.22 -30.91
N LEU A 232 35.03 -31.77 -31.39
CA LEU A 232 34.93 -32.31 -32.76
C LEU A 232 35.16 -31.24 -33.82
N ARG A 233 34.63 -30.03 -33.62
CA ARG A 233 34.90 -28.91 -34.53
C ARG A 233 36.38 -28.58 -34.57
N ASP A 234 37.04 -28.49 -33.43
CA ASP A 234 38.44 -28.07 -33.36
C ASP A 234 39.37 -29.14 -33.97
N ILE A 235 39.07 -30.43 -33.76
CA ILE A 235 39.77 -31.57 -34.40
C ILE A 235 39.60 -31.54 -35.92
N LEU A 236 38.36 -31.44 -36.43
CA LEU A 236 38.10 -31.41 -37.88
C LEU A 236 38.69 -30.16 -38.55
N GLN A 237 38.75 -29.02 -37.85
CA GLN A 237 39.47 -27.83 -38.32
C GLN A 237 40.99 -28.03 -38.32
N GLY A 238 41.55 -28.80 -37.38
CA GLY A 238 42.95 -29.22 -37.40
C GLY A 238 43.28 -30.09 -38.63
N LEU A 239 42.44 -31.09 -38.90
CA LEU A 239 42.59 -31.99 -40.06
C LEU A 239 42.43 -31.26 -41.41
N GLN A 240 41.57 -30.24 -41.48
CA GLN A 240 41.50 -29.35 -42.66
C GLN A 240 42.80 -28.56 -42.87
N ARG A 241 43.43 -28.04 -41.79
CA ARG A 241 44.74 -27.35 -41.90
C ARG A 241 45.87 -28.29 -42.33
N GLN A 242 45.72 -29.59 -42.07
CA GLN A 242 46.61 -30.66 -42.54
C GLN A 242 46.24 -31.20 -43.94
N ALA A 243 45.33 -30.53 -44.65
CA ALA A 243 44.86 -30.88 -46.00
C ALA A 243 44.20 -32.27 -46.14
N VAL A 244 43.79 -32.90 -45.04
CA VAL A 244 43.08 -34.20 -45.05
C VAL A 244 41.66 -34.07 -45.62
N PHE A 245 41.02 -32.90 -45.42
CA PHE A 245 39.69 -32.59 -45.94
C PHE A 245 39.66 -31.21 -46.61
N VAL A 246 38.90 -31.06 -47.70
CA VAL A 246 38.73 -29.77 -48.41
C VAL A 246 37.87 -28.79 -47.60
N ASP A 247 36.71 -29.23 -47.10
CA ASP A 247 35.87 -28.49 -46.16
C ASP A 247 35.43 -29.40 -45.01
N TRP A 248 35.90 -29.11 -43.80
CA TRP A 248 35.51 -29.81 -42.57
C TRP A 248 33.99 -29.82 -42.30
N ARG A 249 33.22 -28.91 -42.92
CA ARG A 249 31.74 -28.90 -42.81
C ARG A 249 31.07 -29.91 -43.72
N SER A 250 31.79 -30.44 -44.70
CA SER A 250 31.29 -31.42 -45.66
C SER A 250 31.48 -32.88 -45.21
N THR A 251 32.21 -33.08 -44.10
CA THR A 251 32.44 -34.38 -43.44
C THR A 251 31.15 -35.02 -42.96
N GLU A 252 31.11 -36.35 -42.96
CA GLU A 252 29.98 -37.14 -42.48
C GLU A 252 29.82 -36.99 -40.95
N SER A 253 30.92 -36.92 -40.20
CA SER A 253 30.93 -36.61 -38.77
C SER A 253 30.19 -35.31 -38.45
N TRP A 254 30.48 -34.23 -39.18
CA TRP A 254 29.88 -32.93 -38.92
C TRP A 254 28.42 -32.86 -39.37
N LYS A 255 28.08 -33.49 -40.50
CA LYS A 255 26.69 -33.62 -40.98
C LYS A 255 25.84 -34.38 -39.97
N LEU A 256 26.31 -35.53 -39.48
CA LEU A 256 25.62 -36.35 -38.49
C LEU A 256 25.39 -35.60 -37.17
N LEU A 257 26.38 -34.85 -36.69
CA LEU A 257 26.21 -33.97 -35.52
C LEU A 257 25.13 -32.90 -35.75
N LYS A 258 25.02 -32.34 -36.97
CA LYS A 258 23.99 -31.35 -37.32
C LYS A 258 22.60 -31.96 -37.45
N GLU A 259 22.46 -33.18 -37.96
CA GLU A 259 21.18 -33.91 -37.93
C GLU A 259 20.71 -34.11 -36.49
N PHE A 260 21.61 -34.56 -35.61
CA PHE A 260 21.32 -34.80 -34.20
C PHE A 260 20.93 -33.52 -33.45
N ALA A 261 21.66 -32.41 -33.66
CA ALA A 261 21.34 -31.10 -33.08
C ALA A 261 20.01 -30.52 -33.59
N ASN A 262 19.62 -30.83 -34.83
CA ASN A 262 18.36 -30.43 -35.42
C ASN A 262 17.18 -31.35 -35.06
N SER A 263 17.43 -32.52 -34.47
CA SER A 263 16.39 -33.47 -34.07
C SER A 263 15.34 -32.85 -33.13
N ALA A 264 14.10 -33.32 -33.21
CA ALA A 264 13.04 -32.89 -32.29
C ALA A 264 13.36 -33.27 -30.83
N GLN A 265 14.13 -34.35 -30.63
CA GLN A 265 14.54 -34.88 -29.33
C GLN A 265 15.57 -33.95 -28.65
N HIS A 266 16.63 -33.56 -29.35
CA HIS A 266 17.59 -32.56 -28.85
C HIS A 266 16.88 -31.24 -28.51
N ARG A 267 15.98 -30.77 -29.40
CA ARG A 267 15.15 -29.57 -29.15
C ARG A 267 14.20 -29.70 -27.96
N ALA A 268 13.71 -30.90 -27.64
CA ALA A 268 12.89 -31.16 -26.45
C ALA A 268 13.72 -31.22 -25.16
N ALA A 269 14.90 -31.85 -25.19
CA ALA A 269 15.83 -31.91 -24.07
C ALA A 269 16.35 -30.51 -23.68
N VAL A 270 16.76 -29.69 -24.66
CA VAL A 270 17.23 -28.31 -24.44
C VAL A 270 16.12 -27.38 -23.97
N ARG A 271 14.84 -27.64 -24.29
CA ARG A 271 13.69 -26.88 -23.78
C ARG A 271 13.26 -27.26 -22.36
N LYS A 272 13.70 -28.41 -21.84
CA LYS A 272 13.40 -28.83 -20.46
C LYS A 272 14.36 -28.24 -19.42
N SER A 273 15.47 -27.60 -19.82
CA SER A 273 16.26 -26.80 -18.89
C SER A 273 15.68 -25.38 -18.76
N PRO A 274 15.52 -24.85 -17.53
CA PRO A 274 15.09 -23.46 -17.33
C PRO A 274 16.17 -22.49 -17.82
N GLN A 275 15.88 -21.74 -18.88
CA GLN A 275 16.75 -20.62 -19.28
C GLN A 275 16.61 -19.46 -18.27
N ALA A 276 17.47 -19.44 -17.27
CA ALA A 276 17.70 -18.26 -16.45
C ALA A 276 18.24 -17.12 -17.35
N LYS A 277 17.48 -16.03 -17.48
CA LYS A 277 17.95 -14.84 -18.19
C LYS A 277 19.01 -14.13 -17.34
N PRO A 278 20.17 -13.77 -17.90
CA PRO A 278 21.18 -13.07 -17.14
C PRO A 278 20.69 -11.66 -16.77
N VAL A 279 20.90 -11.27 -15.51
CA VAL A 279 20.76 -9.89 -15.06
C VAL A 279 21.90 -9.08 -15.70
N HIS A 280 21.61 -8.42 -16.83
CA HIS A 280 22.52 -7.47 -17.46
C HIS A 280 21.92 -6.06 -17.43
N SER A 281 22.52 -5.21 -16.59
CA SER A 281 22.66 -3.76 -16.73
C SER A 281 21.52 -3.03 -17.47
N GLY A 282 20.35 -2.99 -16.85
CA GLY A 282 19.28 -2.04 -17.24
C GLY A 282 19.54 -0.61 -16.76
N LEU A 283 20.37 -0.45 -15.72
CA LEU A 283 20.55 0.78 -14.92
C LEU A 283 21.96 1.39 -15.00
N GLY A 284 22.85 0.90 -15.87
CA GLY A 284 24.28 1.25 -15.80
C GLY A 284 25.03 0.71 -14.57
N ILE A 285 24.34 0.18 -13.57
CA ILE A 285 24.92 -0.49 -12.39
C ILE A 285 25.71 -1.73 -12.82
N GLY A 286 26.93 -1.86 -12.28
CA GLY A 286 27.81 -3.02 -12.50
C GLY A 286 27.23 -4.32 -11.94
N LEU A 287 27.64 -5.46 -12.50
CA LEU A 287 27.07 -6.77 -12.15
C LEU A 287 27.24 -7.11 -10.66
N GLU A 288 28.31 -6.65 -10.01
CA GLU A 288 28.58 -6.87 -8.59
C GLU A 288 27.65 -6.05 -7.70
N LYS A 289 27.58 -4.73 -7.87
CA LYS A 289 26.59 -3.87 -7.18
C LYS A 289 25.15 -4.36 -7.39
N ALA A 290 24.80 -4.81 -8.60
CA ALA A 290 23.48 -5.40 -8.86
C ALA A 290 23.22 -6.71 -8.09
N LYS A 291 24.26 -7.52 -7.79
CA LYS A 291 24.14 -8.67 -6.87
C LYS A 291 23.96 -8.21 -5.43
N THR A 292 24.77 -7.24 -4.95
CA THR A 292 24.66 -6.70 -3.59
C THR A 292 23.25 -6.19 -3.31
N ILE A 293 22.68 -5.37 -4.20
CA ILE A 293 21.29 -4.88 -4.07
C ILE A 293 20.29 -6.06 -4.08
N GLN A 294 20.51 -7.07 -4.93
CA GLN A 294 19.65 -8.26 -4.98
C GLN A 294 19.72 -9.09 -3.68
N ASP A 295 20.88 -9.16 -3.04
CA ASP A 295 21.07 -9.89 -1.78
C ASP A 295 20.51 -9.10 -0.58
N ASN A 296 20.62 -7.77 -0.57
CA ASN A 296 19.89 -6.89 0.34
C ASN A 296 18.38 -7.12 0.24
N ILE A 297 17.83 -7.20 -0.99
CA ILE A 297 16.41 -7.51 -1.22
C ILE A 297 16.06 -8.91 -0.68
N LYS A 298 16.89 -9.95 -0.91
CA LYS A 298 16.63 -11.30 -0.39
C LYS A 298 16.61 -11.31 1.14
N TYR A 299 17.56 -10.64 1.79
CA TYR A 299 17.63 -10.54 3.25
C TYR A 299 16.38 -9.85 3.81
N TYR A 300 16.03 -8.67 3.26
CA TYR A 300 14.83 -7.93 3.61
C TYR A 300 13.55 -8.77 3.44
N VAL A 301 13.37 -9.42 2.28
CA VAL A 301 12.21 -10.25 1.99
C VAL A 301 12.11 -11.43 2.94
N LYS A 302 13.22 -12.11 3.26
CA LYS A 302 13.23 -13.19 4.26
C LYS A 302 12.79 -12.66 5.62
N ASN A 303 13.46 -11.63 6.13
CA ASN A 303 13.17 -11.04 7.44
C ASN A 303 11.70 -10.62 7.56
N MET A 304 11.19 -9.84 6.60
CA MET A 304 9.81 -9.38 6.63
C MET A 304 8.78 -10.50 6.46
N SER A 305 9.10 -11.57 5.71
CA SER A 305 8.21 -12.74 5.62
C SER A 305 8.15 -13.52 6.93
N ASP A 306 9.29 -13.67 7.63
CA ASP A 306 9.33 -14.32 8.94
C ASP A 306 8.61 -13.48 10.00
N LEU A 307 8.75 -12.14 9.98
CA LEU A 307 8.04 -11.22 10.89
C LEU A 307 6.53 -11.18 10.63
N LEU A 308 6.10 -11.12 9.37
CA LEU A 308 4.68 -11.24 8.99
C LEU A 308 4.09 -12.57 9.48
N ARG A 309 4.86 -13.67 9.43
CA ARG A 309 4.38 -14.97 9.91
C ARG A 309 4.21 -14.95 11.43
N ILE A 310 5.18 -14.42 12.17
CA ILE A 310 5.12 -14.24 13.63
C ILE A 310 3.92 -13.38 14.03
N GLU A 311 3.64 -12.31 13.29
CA GLU A 311 2.50 -11.43 13.54
C GLU A 311 1.17 -12.13 13.30
N ARG A 312 1.01 -12.78 12.14
CA ARG A 312 -0.18 -13.58 11.80
C ARG A 312 -0.41 -14.70 12.82
N ASP A 313 0.64 -15.38 13.25
CA ASP A 313 0.54 -16.49 14.20
C ASP A 313 0.08 -15.97 15.58
N ALA A 314 0.58 -14.81 16.03
CA ALA A 314 0.12 -14.15 17.26
C ALA A 314 -1.32 -13.62 17.16
N GLU A 315 -1.74 -13.09 16.00
CA GLU A 315 -3.13 -12.68 15.74
C GLU A 315 -4.10 -13.87 15.77
N LEU A 316 -3.69 -15.00 15.21
CA LEU A 316 -4.45 -16.26 15.25
C LEU A 316 -4.51 -16.85 16.66
N GLU A 317 -3.40 -16.82 17.41
CA GLU A 317 -3.37 -17.21 18.83
C GLU A 317 -4.32 -16.35 19.66
N PHE A 318 -4.23 -15.01 19.54
CA PHE A 318 -5.13 -14.06 20.22
C PHE A 318 -6.61 -14.30 19.86
N THR A 319 -6.93 -14.42 18.56
CA THR A 319 -8.29 -14.73 18.09
C THR A 319 -8.79 -16.06 18.69
N GLN A 320 -7.91 -17.07 18.77
CA GLN A 320 -8.27 -18.38 19.30
C GLN A 320 -8.43 -18.37 20.82
N GLU A 321 -7.68 -17.55 21.55
CA GLU A 321 -7.86 -17.29 22.98
C GLU A 321 -9.20 -16.59 23.26
N GLU A 322 -9.55 -15.53 22.52
CA GLU A 322 -10.88 -14.89 22.63
C GLU A 322 -12.03 -15.87 22.35
N LEU A 323 -11.91 -16.68 21.29
CA LEU A 323 -12.91 -17.71 20.95
C LEU A 323 -12.99 -18.84 21.99
N ASN A 324 -11.91 -19.13 22.71
CA ASN A 324 -11.85 -20.13 23.78
C ASN A 324 -12.30 -19.58 25.15
N ALA A 325 -12.28 -18.26 25.34
CA ALA A 325 -12.75 -17.60 26.56
C ALA A 325 -14.29 -17.62 26.73
N VAL A 326 -15.03 -18.06 25.70
CA VAL A 326 -16.47 -18.31 25.78
C VAL A 326 -16.75 -19.43 26.80
N PRO A 327 -17.57 -19.21 27.85
CA PRO A 327 -17.72 -20.18 28.93
C PRO A 327 -18.22 -21.55 28.47
N THR A 328 -17.45 -22.60 28.78
CA THR A 328 -17.96 -23.97 28.76
C THR A 328 -18.92 -24.16 29.95
N PRO A 329 -20.12 -24.72 29.76
CA PRO A 329 -21.05 -24.95 30.86
C PRO A 329 -20.48 -25.96 31.86
N ASP A 330 -20.68 -25.70 33.16
CA ASP A 330 -20.25 -26.57 34.25
C ASP A 330 -20.75 -28.02 34.07
N GLU A 331 -19.83 -29.00 34.02
CA GLU A 331 -20.15 -30.43 33.96
C GLU A 331 -20.89 -30.96 35.22
N LYS A 332 -21.20 -30.09 36.19
CA LYS A 332 -21.87 -30.40 37.46
C LYS A 332 -23.34 -30.00 37.53
N SER A 333 -23.91 -29.32 36.51
CA SER A 333 -25.36 -29.06 36.49
C SER A 333 -26.12 -30.31 36.02
N ASN A 334 -26.90 -30.92 36.94
CA ASN A 334 -27.70 -32.11 36.63
C ASN A 334 -28.64 -31.91 35.43
N SER A 335 -28.75 -32.95 34.61
CA SER A 335 -29.61 -32.99 33.42
C SER A 335 -31.11 -33.10 33.76
N LEU A 336 -31.96 -32.91 32.73
CA LEU A 336 -33.43 -33.07 32.71
C LEU A 336 -34.31 -31.80 32.83
N ARG A 337 -33.83 -30.63 32.43
CA ARG A 337 -34.72 -29.58 31.86
C ARG A 337 -34.35 -29.32 30.39
N PRO A 338 -35.33 -29.10 29.49
CA PRO A 338 -35.03 -28.47 28.21
C PRO A 338 -34.43 -27.10 28.53
N ILE A 339 -33.23 -26.82 28.04
CA ILE A 339 -32.68 -25.47 28.10
C ILE A 339 -33.50 -24.65 27.09
N GLU A 340 -34.49 -23.94 27.60
CA GLU A 340 -35.17 -22.89 26.86
C GLU A 340 -34.16 -21.79 26.59
N TYR A 341 -33.50 -21.83 25.43
CA TYR A 341 -32.94 -20.66 24.77
C TYR A 341 -34.07 -19.75 24.23
N LEU A 342 -35.15 -19.60 25.00
CA LEU A 342 -36.09 -18.51 24.84
C LEU A 342 -35.40 -17.26 25.34
N VAL A 343 -35.12 -16.39 24.38
CA VAL A 343 -34.65 -15.02 24.58
C VAL A 343 -35.47 -14.36 25.68
N SER A 344 -34.88 -14.26 26.87
CA SER A 344 -35.35 -13.39 27.95
C SER A 344 -34.44 -12.18 27.95
N HIS A 345 -35.02 -10.99 27.77
CA HIS A 345 -34.28 -9.74 27.90
C HIS A 345 -33.75 -9.61 29.34
N GLY A 346 -32.42 -9.60 29.51
CA GLY A 346 -31.77 -9.46 30.81
C GLY A 346 -30.78 -10.56 31.21
N GLN A 347 -29.87 -10.96 30.31
CA GLN A 347 -28.65 -11.67 30.71
C GLN A 347 -27.40 -10.88 30.29
N GLU A 348 -26.53 -10.63 31.26
CA GLU A 348 -25.29 -9.83 31.16
C GLU A 348 -24.26 -10.41 30.17
N GLN A 349 -24.42 -11.67 29.75
CA GLN A 349 -23.46 -12.41 28.93
C GLN A 349 -23.67 -12.23 27.40
N GLN A 350 -24.49 -11.25 26.99
CA GLN A 350 -24.80 -10.99 25.58
C GLN A 350 -24.35 -9.60 25.07
N GLU A 351 -23.73 -8.79 25.93
CA GLU A 351 -23.47 -7.36 25.66
C GLU A 351 -22.19 -7.08 24.85
N GLN A 352 -21.48 -8.12 24.40
CA GLN A 352 -20.20 -7.98 23.69
C GLN A 352 -20.13 -8.64 22.30
N CYS A 353 -21.20 -9.29 21.84
CA CYS A 353 -21.00 -10.43 20.94
C CYS A 353 -20.53 -10.05 19.52
N ASP A 354 -19.26 -10.34 19.25
CA ASP A 354 -18.67 -10.69 17.95
C ASP A 354 -19.35 -11.96 17.32
N THR A 355 -20.57 -12.33 17.74
CA THR A 355 -21.33 -13.50 17.29
C THR A 355 -22.84 -13.28 17.46
N ILE A 356 -23.63 -13.44 16.39
CA ILE A 356 -25.09 -13.31 16.42
C ILE A 356 -25.74 -14.67 16.22
N CYS A 357 -26.59 -15.09 17.16
CA CYS A 357 -27.35 -16.35 17.12
C CYS A 357 -28.80 -16.16 16.64
N ASN A 358 -29.50 -17.27 16.39
CA ASN A 358 -30.95 -17.33 16.14
C ASN A 358 -31.42 -16.47 14.95
N LEU A 359 -30.63 -16.48 13.88
CA LEU A 359 -30.93 -15.79 12.64
C LEU A 359 -31.55 -16.74 11.61
N ASN A 360 -32.56 -16.28 10.88
CA ASN A 360 -33.17 -17.00 9.76
C ASN A 360 -32.88 -16.26 8.44
N ALA A 361 -32.52 -17.00 7.39
CA ALA A 361 -32.34 -16.44 6.04
C ALA A 361 -33.69 -16.11 5.39
N ILE A 362 -33.95 -14.84 5.10
CA ILE A 362 -35.21 -14.34 4.51
C ILE A 362 -35.16 -14.31 2.99
N SER A 363 -34.07 -13.80 2.42
CA SER A 363 -33.93 -13.62 0.97
C SER A 363 -32.48 -13.66 0.53
N SER A 364 -32.27 -13.99 -0.75
CA SER A 364 -30.95 -13.93 -1.38
C SER A 364 -31.03 -13.17 -2.70
N SER A 365 -30.03 -12.33 -2.96
CA SER A 365 -29.90 -11.54 -4.19
C SER A 365 -28.46 -11.59 -4.71
N THR A 366 -28.26 -11.24 -5.98
CA THR A 366 -26.93 -11.29 -6.61
C THR A 366 -26.24 -9.93 -6.51
N GLY A 367 -25.13 -9.86 -5.78
CA GLY A 367 -24.30 -8.67 -5.66
C GLY A 367 -23.26 -8.53 -6.78
N LEU A 368 -22.49 -7.45 -6.72
CA LEU A 368 -21.34 -7.21 -7.59
C LEU A 368 -20.25 -8.29 -7.41
N GLY A 369 -19.46 -8.53 -8.45
CA GLY A 369 -18.36 -9.51 -8.41
C GLY A 369 -18.78 -10.98 -8.36
N GLY A 370 -20.08 -11.29 -8.29
CA GLY A 370 -20.61 -12.65 -8.20
C GLY A 370 -20.75 -13.20 -6.78
N MET A 371 -20.60 -12.36 -5.75
CA MET A 371 -21.05 -12.68 -4.39
C MET A 371 -22.58 -12.60 -4.31
N HIS A 372 -23.16 -13.33 -3.36
CA HIS A 372 -24.60 -13.34 -3.11
C HIS A 372 -24.90 -12.67 -1.78
N LEU A 373 -25.74 -11.65 -1.81
CA LEU A 373 -26.21 -10.96 -0.61
C LEU A 373 -27.37 -11.77 -0.02
N VAL A 374 -27.16 -12.35 1.15
CA VAL A 374 -28.19 -13.07 1.91
C VAL A 374 -28.62 -12.19 3.09
N LEU A 375 -29.92 -11.91 3.17
CA LEU A 375 -30.54 -11.17 4.26
C LEU A 375 -30.92 -12.16 5.37
N PHE A 376 -30.37 -11.96 6.56
CA PHE A 376 -30.71 -12.67 7.77
C PHE A 376 -31.49 -11.75 8.71
N ARG A 377 -32.41 -12.32 9.50
CA ARG A 377 -33.19 -11.59 10.52
C ARG A 377 -33.37 -12.47 11.75
N VAL A 378 -33.45 -11.85 12.92
CA VAL A 378 -33.81 -12.55 14.17
C VAL A 378 -35.20 -13.17 14.05
N GLU A 379 -35.40 -14.34 14.64
CA GLU A 379 -36.71 -14.99 14.72
C GLU A 379 -37.65 -14.19 15.67
N GLY A 380 -38.75 -13.64 15.11
CA GLY A 380 -39.69 -12.77 15.83
C GLY A 380 -39.53 -11.27 15.52
N ASN A 381 -40.07 -10.43 16.41
CA ASN A 381 -39.99 -8.95 16.32
C ASN A 381 -38.86 -8.35 17.19
N HIS A 382 -37.89 -9.16 17.60
CA HIS A 382 -36.79 -8.73 18.45
C HIS A 382 -35.72 -7.98 17.66
N ARG A 383 -35.10 -6.98 18.28
CA ARG A 383 -33.91 -6.31 17.74
C ARG A 383 -32.69 -7.25 17.84
N LEU A 384 -31.70 -7.00 17.00
CA LEU A 384 -30.36 -7.55 17.17
C LEU A 384 -29.79 -7.10 18.53
N PRO A 385 -28.96 -7.93 19.18
CA PRO A 385 -28.19 -7.48 20.35
C PRO A 385 -27.24 -6.34 19.94
N PRO A 386 -26.71 -5.55 20.89
CA PRO A 386 -25.62 -4.62 20.61
C PRO A 386 -24.42 -5.39 20.02
N THR A 387 -23.95 -5.03 18.83
CA THR A 387 -22.82 -5.70 18.17
C THR A 387 -21.74 -4.74 17.70
N THR A 388 -20.49 -5.17 17.84
CA THR A 388 -19.28 -4.61 17.22
C THR A 388 -19.25 -4.78 15.69
N LEU A 389 -19.99 -5.75 15.16
CA LEU A 389 -20.02 -6.10 13.73
C LEU A 389 -20.41 -4.90 12.86
N SER A 390 -19.52 -4.56 11.93
CA SER A 390 -19.65 -3.41 11.03
C SER A 390 -19.68 -3.84 9.55
N PRO A 391 -20.28 -3.04 8.65
CA PRO A 391 -20.19 -3.26 7.21
C PRO A 391 -18.74 -3.47 6.74
N GLY A 392 -18.51 -4.61 6.09
CA GLY A 392 -17.23 -5.07 5.62
C GLY A 392 -16.47 -6.03 6.54
N ASP A 393 -16.90 -6.27 7.78
CA ASP A 393 -16.32 -7.33 8.64
C ASP A 393 -16.47 -8.71 8.00
N MET A 394 -15.47 -9.58 8.16
CA MET A 394 -15.58 -10.98 7.73
C MET A 394 -16.30 -11.81 8.79
N VAL A 395 -17.23 -12.63 8.35
CA VAL A 395 -18.03 -13.51 9.20
C VAL A 395 -18.10 -14.95 8.63
N CYS A 396 -18.19 -15.93 9.53
CA CYS A 396 -18.61 -17.30 9.21
C CYS A 396 -20.09 -17.45 9.54
N VAL A 397 -20.87 -17.82 8.52
CA VAL A 397 -22.27 -18.20 8.65
C VAL A 397 -22.33 -19.71 8.87
N ARG A 398 -22.79 -20.14 10.04
CA ARG A 398 -22.97 -21.56 10.43
C ARG A 398 -24.44 -21.90 10.57
N ILE A 399 -24.81 -23.08 10.08
CA ILE A 399 -26.13 -23.67 10.36
C ILE A 399 -26.08 -24.25 11.78
N CYS A 400 -27.09 -23.94 12.59
CA CYS A 400 -27.21 -24.41 13.97
C CYS A 400 -28.45 -25.27 14.19
N ASN A 401 -28.35 -26.18 15.15
CA ASN A 401 -29.49 -26.91 15.71
C ASN A 401 -30.18 -26.04 16.77
N SER A 402 -31.37 -26.42 17.23
CA SER A 402 -32.15 -25.71 18.29
C SER A 402 -31.48 -25.64 19.68
N ARG A 403 -30.22 -26.10 19.81
CA ARG A 403 -29.37 -26.03 21.01
C ARG A 403 -28.01 -25.35 20.74
N GLY A 404 -27.85 -24.66 19.60
CA GLY A 404 -26.58 -24.01 19.18
C GLY A 404 -25.46 -24.96 18.75
N ALA A 405 -25.37 -26.16 19.32
CA ALA A 405 -24.34 -27.15 19.03
C ALA A 405 -24.61 -27.96 17.74
N GLY A 406 -23.60 -28.05 16.86
CA GLY A 406 -23.59 -28.95 15.70
C GLY A 406 -23.42 -28.29 14.32
N ALA A 407 -22.36 -27.52 14.10
CA ALA A 407 -22.07 -26.91 12.79
C ALA A 407 -21.33 -27.88 11.84
N THR A 408 -22.04 -28.52 10.91
CA THR A 408 -21.45 -29.37 9.85
C THR A 408 -21.07 -28.61 8.56
N SER A 409 -21.44 -27.33 8.43
CA SER A 409 -21.03 -26.47 7.32
C SER A 409 -20.91 -25.01 7.74
N CYS A 410 -19.72 -24.42 7.56
CA CYS A 410 -19.48 -22.97 7.59
C CYS A 410 -19.49 -22.41 6.16
N THR A 411 -20.11 -21.25 5.97
CA THR A 411 -19.98 -20.45 4.74
C THR A 411 -19.40 -19.09 5.09
N GLN A 412 -18.29 -18.71 4.48
CA GLN A 412 -17.60 -17.46 4.77
C GLN A 412 -18.12 -16.33 3.88
N GLY A 413 -18.15 -15.11 4.42
CA GLY A 413 -18.58 -13.93 3.71
C GLY A 413 -18.25 -12.64 4.47
N PHE A 414 -18.74 -11.52 3.95
CA PHE A 414 -18.55 -10.20 4.57
C PHE A 414 -19.91 -9.60 4.94
N VAL A 415 -20.01 -8.95 6.10
CA VAL A 415 -21.17 -8.10 6.42
C VAL A 415 -21.29 -7.06 5.31
N ASN A 416 -22.43 -7.01 4.63
CA ASN A 416 -22.69 -6.04 3.57
C ASN A 416 -23.35 -4.79 4.14
N ASN A 417 -24.37 -4.97 4.99
CA ASN A 417 -24.96 -3.89 5.76
C ASN A 417 -25.73 -4.45 6.97
N LEU A 418 -25.87 -3.63 8.02
CA LEU A 418 -26.88 -3.81 9.06
C LEU A 418 -28.19 -3.16 8.58
N GLY A 419 -29.34 -3.73 8.93
CA GLY A 419 -30.63 -3.17 8.58
C GLY A 419 -30.98 -1.96 9.45
N GLU A 420 -31.54 -0.91 8.82
CA GLU A 420 -32.10 0.26 9.53
C GLU A 420 -33.26 -0.11 10.46
N ASP A 421 -33.84 -1.31 10.29
CA ASP A 421 -34.85 -1.88 11.18
C ASP A 421 -34.28 -2.35 12.54
N GLY A 422 -32.95 -2.45 12.67
CA GLY A 422 -32.28 -2.95 13.86
C GLY A 422 -32.55 -4.43 14.14
N CYS A 423 -33.15 -5.16 13.20
CA CYS A 423 -33.55 -6.57 13.35
C CYS A 423 -32.87 -7.49 12.33
N SER A 424 -32.19 -6.93 11.32
CA SER A 424 -31.67 -7.67 10.17
C SER A 424 -30.20 -7.36 9.86
N ILE A 425 -29.49 -8.36 9.31
CA ILE A 425 -28.10 -8.27 8.88
C ILE A 425 -27.96 -8.91 7.49
N THR A 426 -27.35 -8.18 6.56
CA THR A 426 -27.07 -8.69 5.20
C THR A 426 -25.63 -9.14 5.12
N VAL A 427 -25.36 -10.36 4.67
CA VAL A 427 -24.00 -10.88 4.46
C VAL A 427 -23.80 -11.25 2.99
N ALA A 428 -22.69 -10.81 2.41
CA ALA A 428 -22.22 -11.22 1.09
C ALA A 428 -21.44 -12.54 1.18
N LEU A 429 -22.05 -13.65 0.77
CA LEU A 429 -21.42 -14.98 0.69
C LEU A 429 -20.83 -15.25 -0.70
N GLU A 430 -19.70 -15.98 -0.73
CA GLU A 430 -19.13 -16.54 -1.95
C GLU A 430 -19.82 -17.88 -2.30
N SER A 431 -20.31 -18.03 -3.55
CA SER A 431 -20.95 -19.28 -4.00
C SER A 431 -19.90 -20.36 -4.33
N ARG A 432 -19.48 -21.10 -3.31
CA ARG A 432 -18.74 -22.36 -3.51
C ARG A 432 -19.70 -23.45 -4.00
N HIS A 433 -19.33 -24.11 -5.10
CA HIS A 433 -20.08 -25.19 -5.77
C HIS A 433 -21.36 -24.81 -6.55
N GLY A 434 -21.64 -23.53 -6.76
CA GLY A 434 -22.57 -23.09 -7.82
C GLY A 434 -24.06 -23.33 -7.57
N ASP A 435 -24.48 -23.53 -6.32
CA ASP A 435 -25.86 -23.24 -5.90
C ASP A 435 -25.99 -21.70 -5.74
N PRO A 436 -26.76 -21.00 -6.59
CA PRO A 436 -26.92 -19.54 -6.51
C PRO A 436 -27.97 -19.11 -5.48
N THR A 437 -28.67 -20.07 -4.86
CA THR A 437 -29.85 -19.84 -4.02
C THR A 437 -29.55 -19.97 -2.53
N PHE A 438 -28.39 -20.51 -2.14
CA PHE A 438 -28.02 -20.82 -0.75
C PHE A 438 -29.10 -21.64 -0.04
N SER A 439 -29.72 -22.56 -0.78
CA SER A 439 -30.95 -23.29 -0.44
C SER A 439 -30.89 -24.00 0.91
N LYS A 440 -29.67 -24.33 1.37
CA LYS A 440 -29.40 -25.01 2.65
C LYS A 440 -29.53 -24.11 3.89
N LEU A 441 -29.51 -22.78 3.73
CA LEU A 441 -29.66 -21.79 4.81
C LEU A 441 -31.14 -21.43 5.08
N PHE A 442 -32.02 -21.60 4.10
CA PHE A 442 -33.43 -21.28 4.23
C PHE A 442 -34.16 -22.33 5.07
N GLY A 443 -35.02 -21.89 6.00
CA GLY A 443 -35.75 -22.78 6.91
C GLY A 443 -34.91 -23.43 8.01
N LYS A 444 -33.74 -22.85 8.34
CA LYS A 444 -32.89 -23.28 9.45
C LYS A 444 -32.39 -22.08 10.23
N SER A 445 -32.22 -22.27 11.54
CA SER A 445 -31.54 -21.31 12.41
C SER A 445 -30.04 -21.26 12.08
N VAL A 446 -29.50 -20.05 12.08
CA VAL A 446 -28.15 -19.71 11.66
C VAL A 446 -27.47 -18.88 12.75
N ARG A 447 -26.18 -19.10 12.92
CA ARG A 447 -25.27 -18.27 13.71
C ARG A 447 -24.26 -17.59 12.79
N ILE A 448 -23.96 -16.32 13.06
CA ILE A 448 -22.97 -15.53 12.33
C ILE A 448 -21.87 -15.17 13.32
N ASP A 449 -20.69 -15.75 13.16
CA ASP A 449 -19.50 -15.44 13.97
C ASP A 449 -18.65 -14.43 13.21
N ARG A 450 -18.13 -13.38 13.86
CA ARG A 450 -17.00 -12.63 13.33
C ARG A 450 -15.80 -13.57 13.23
N ILE A 451 -15.04 -13.44 12.15
CA ILE A 451 -13.71 -14.06 12.06
C ILE A 451 -12.69 -12.94 11.96
N GLN A 452 -12.06 -12.62 13.09
CA GLN A 452 -10.95 -11.66 13.13
C GLN A 452 -9.80 -12.21 12.24
N GLY A 453 -9.20 -13.34 12.61
CA GLY A 453 -8.03 -13.93 11.92
C GLY A 453 -8.19 -14.49 10.49
N LEU A 454 -9.32 -14.32 9.79
CA LEU A 454 -9.43 -14.67 8.35
C LEU A 454 -9.43 -13.44 7.43
N ALA A 455 -9.78 -12.25 7.93
CA ALA A 455 -9.65 -11.02 7.14
C ALA A 455 -8.18 -10.79 6.76
N ASP A 456 -7.29 -11.12 7.68
CA ASP A 456 -5.86 -10.90 7.53
C ASP A 456 -5.08 -12.10 6.98
N ALA A 457 -5.72 -13.25 6.74
CA ALA A 457 -5.15 -14.27 5.86
C ALA A 457 -4.92 -13.72 4.43
N LEU A 458 -5.90 -13.00 3.88
CA LEU A 458 -5.77 -12.35 2.57
C LEU A 458 -4.83 -11.14 2.60
N THR A 459 -4.80 -10.38 3.70
CA THR A 459 -3.81 -9.29 3.91
C THR A 459 -2.38 -9.85 3.92
N TYR A 460 -2.14 -10.88 4.72
CA TYR A 460 -0.88 -11.61 4.83
C TYR A 460 -0.44 -12.19 3.48
N GLU A 461 -1.33 -12.90 2.77
CA GLU A 461 -1.05 -13.44 1.43
C GLU A 461 -0.64 -12.34 0.45
N ARG A 462 -1.35 -11.20 0.42
CA ARG A 462 -1.05 -10.06 -0.46
C ARG A 462 0.28 -9.40 -0.13
N ASN A 463 0.62 -9.26 1.15
CA ASN A 463 1.91 -8.75 1.61
C ASN A 463 3.05 -9.70 1.23
N CYS A 464 2.92 -11.00 1.50
CA CYS A 464 3.88 -12.04 1.12
C CYS A 464 4.06 -12.13 -0.40
N GLU A 465 2.99 -12.00 -1.18
CA GLU A 465 3.05 -11.94 -2.64
C GLU A 465 3.82 -10.71 -3.13
N ALA A 466 3.61 -9.53 -2.53
CA ALA A 466 4.38 -8.34 -2.87
C ALA A 466 5.87 -8.49 -2.54
N LEU A 467 6.22 -9.13 -1.41
CA LEU A 467 7.61 -9.46 -1.07
C LEU A 467 8.23 -10.45 -2.08
N MET A 468 7.48 -11.49 -2.49
CA MET A 468 7.93 -12.42 -3.55
C MET A 468 8.10 -11.73 -4.91
N LEU A 469 7.20 -10.81 -5.28
CA LEU A 469 7.30 -10.02 -6.50
C LEU A 469 8.50 -9.06 -6.45
N LEU A 470 8.76 -8.41 -5.30
CA LEU A 470 9.93 -7.59 -5.07
C LEU A 470 11.22 -8.41 -5.22
N GLN A 471 11.31 -9.58 -4.58
CA GLN A 471 12.47 -10.46 -4.65
C GLN A 471 12.78 -10.91 -6.09
N LYS A 472 11.75 -11.32 -6.82
CA LYS A 472 11.88 -11.92 -8.15
C LYS A 472 12.01 -10.89 -9.26
N ASN A 473 11.25 -9.80 -9.19
CA ASN A 473 11.12 -8.82 -10.27
C ASN A 473 11.78 -7.47 -9.98
N GLY A 474 12.14 -7.17 -8.73
CA GLY A 474 12.60 -5.84 -8.29
C GLY A 474 13.67 -5.20 -9.18
N LEU A 475 14.73 -5.95 -9.52
CA LEU A 475 15.83 -5.49 -10.37
C LEU A 475 15.73 -5.93 -11.85
N GLN A 476 14.60 -6.50 -12.28
CA GLN A 476 14.40 -6.84 -13.69
C GLN A 476 14.18 -5.59 -14.53
N LYS A 477 14.83 -5.49 -15.69
CA LYS A 477 14.69 -4.36 -16.65
C LYS A 477 13.25 -4.05 -17.11
N LYS A 478 12.30 -4.98 -16.90
CA LYS A 478 10.87 -4.80 -17.21
C LYS A 478 10.05 -4.24 -16.04
N ASN A 479 10.59 -4.19 -14.83
CA ASN A 479 9.92 -3.62 -13.67
C ASN A 479 9.84 -2.09 -13.83
N PRO A 480 8.64 -1.46 -13.86
CA PRO A 480 8.54 0.00 -13.92
C PRO A 480 9.21 0.66 -12.71
N SER A 481 9.13 0.03 -11.54
CA SER A 481 9.58 0.56 -10.25
C SER A 481 11.07 0.34 -9.97
N ILE A 482 11.84 -0.10 -10.97
CA ILE A 482 13.23 -0.51 -10.81
C ILE A 482 14.12 0.58 -10.19
N ALA A 483 13.89 1.86 -10.52
CA ALA A 483 14.62 2.98 -9.93
C ALA A 483 14.25 3.20 -8.44
N VAL A 484 12.99 2.96 -8.06
CA VAL A 484 12.53 3.01 -6.66
C VAL A 484 13.19 1.90 -5.83
N VAL A 485 13.23 0.68 -6.39
CA VAL A 485 13.89 -0.47 -5.76
C VAL A 485 15.39 -0.22 -5.58
N ALA A 486 16.08 0.25 -6.62
CA ALA A 486 17.51 0.58 -6.54
C ALA A 486 17.80 1.69 -5.52
N THR A 487 16.94 2.70 -5.43
CA THR A 487 17.04 3.80 -4.43
C THR A 487 16.90 3.31 -2.98
N LEU A 488 16.00 2.34 -2.75
CA LEU A 488 15.66 1.86 -1.39
C LEU A 488 16.55 0.73 -0.87
N PHE A 489 17.32 0.06 -1.74
CA PHE A 489 18.19 -1.08 -1.37
C PHE A 489 19.67 -0.91 -1.79
N GLY A 490 20.00 0.14 -2.55
CA GLY A 490 21.37 0.52 -2.88
C GLY A 490 22.01 1.47 -1.86
N ASP A 491 23.31 1.62 -1.97
CA ASP A 491 24.13 2.54 -1.16
C ASP A 491 24.13 3.98 -1.72
N LYS A 492 24.87 4.89 -1.08
CA LYS A 492 24.95 6.30 -1.50
C LYS A 492 25.65 6.42 -2.86
N GLU A 493 26.66 5.59 -3.08
CA GLU A 493 27.45 5.48 -4.30
C GLU A 493 26.61 4.97 -5.49
N ASP A 494 25.69 4.03 -5.26
CA ASP A 494 24.70 3.54 -6.23
C ASP A 494 23.79 4.68 -6.69
N ILE A 495 23.31 5.52 -5.77
CA ILE A 495 22.47 6.68 -6.10
C ILE A 495 23.26 7.72 -6.90
N MET A 496 24.49 8.04 -6.50
CA MET A 496 25.34 8.95 -7.28
C MET A 496 25.60 8.42 -8.69
N LEU A 497 25.78 7.10 -8.84
CA LEU A 497 25.95 6.45 -10.14
C LEU A 497 24.66 6.45 -10.99
N LEU A 498 23.47 6.36 -10.38
CA LEU A 498 22.19 6.53 -11.09
C LEU A 498 22.01 7.96 -11.62
N GLU A 499 22.42 8.99 -10.86
CA GLU A 499 22.36 10.39 -11.27
C GLU A 499 23.41 10.73 -12.35
N GLN A 500 24.64 10.23 -12.21
CA GLN A 500 25.70 10.35 -13.23
C GLN A 500 25.30 9.71 -14.57
N ASN A 501 24.56 8.60 -14.53
CA ASN A 501 23.99 7.94 -15.72
C ASN A 501 22.68 8.59 -16.23
N HIS A 502 22.26 9.73 -15.64
CA HIS A 502 21.04 10.48 -15.97
C HIS A 502 19.72 9.68 -15.85
N LEU A 503 19.72 8.61 -15.04
CA LEU A 503 18.54 7.78 -14.77
C LEU A 503 17.66 8.36 -13.66
N VAL A 504 18.27 9.14 -12.78
CA VAL A 504 17.61 9.84 -11.67
C VAL A 504 18.06 11.30 -11.68
N GLU A 505 17.20 12.18 -11.16
CA GLU A 505 17.53 13.59 -10.92
C GLU A 505 16.93 14.01 -9.59
N TRP A 506 17.74 14.51 -8.66
CA TRP A 506 17.28 14.90 -7.32
C TRP A 506 16.85 16.38 -7.21
N SER A 507 17.04 17.13 -8.29
CA SER A 507 16.76 18.57 -8.40
C SER A 507 15.27 18.92 -8.22
N GLN A 508 14.99 20.20 -7.93
CA GLN A 508 13.66 20.77 -7.92
C GLN A 508 13.27 21.26 -9.32
N VAL A 509 12.03 20.96 -9.75
CA VAL A 509 11.46 21.53 -10.98
C VAL A 509 11.10 23.00 -10.75
N ARG A 510 11.26 23.86 -11.76
CA ARG A 510 10.77 25.25 -11.70
C ARG A 510 9.23 25.27 -11.76
N LEU A 511 8.62 25.99 -10.83
CA LEU A 511 7.16 26.11 -10.69
C LEU A 511 6.57 27.36 -11.37
N ASP A 512 7.37 28.05 -12.19
CA ASP A 512 7.03 29.35 -12.79
C ASP A 512 5.72 29.28 -13.59
N GLY A 513 4.68 29.96 -13.09
CA GLY A 513 3.36 30.03 -13.72
C GLY A 513 2.45 28.82 -13.49
N LEU A 514 2.88 27.79 -12.76
CA LEU A 514 2.06 26.60 -12.45
C LEU A 514 1.23 26.75 -11.17
N ILE A 515 1.62 27.64 -10.25
CA ILE A 515 0.98 27.81 -8.94
C ILE A 515 0.76 29.30 -8.67
N GLU A 516 -0.42 29.63 -8.16
CA GLU A 516 -0.77 30.99 -7.72
C GLU A 516 0.10 31.44 -6.54
N LYS A 517 0.64 32.66 -6.62
CA LYS A 517 1.49 33.24 -5.57
C LYS A 517 0.72 33.37 -4.25
N GLY A 518 1.34 32.94 -3.16
CA GLY A 518 0.76 33.02 -1.81
C GLY A 518 -0.22 31.89 -1.44
N LYS A 519 -0.49 30.93 -2.35
CA LYS A 519 -1.39 29.81 -2.08
C LYS A 519 -0.78 28.75 -1.15
N PHE A 520 0.55 28.57 -1.19
CA PHE A 520 1.33 27.59 -0.43
C PHE A 520 2.59 28.24 0.17
N ASP A 521 3.11 27.70 1.29
CA ASP A 521 4.38 28.12 1.88
C ASP A 521 5.62 27.51 1.20
N ASP A 522 6.82 28.00 1.53
CA ASP A 522 8.08 27.56 0.93
C ASP A 522 8.36 26.05 1.12
N SER A 523 7.95 25.46 2.26
CA SER A 523 8.15 24.03 2.53
C SER A 523 7.21 23.18 1.67
N GLN A 524 5.97 23.64 1.48
CA GLN A 524 4.98 23.06 0.59
C GLN A 524 5.40 23.19 -0.89
N LEU A 525 5.83 24.38 -1.31
CA LEU A 525 6.32 24.64 -2.67
C LEU A 525 7.53 23.78 -3.01
N LYS A 526 8.51 23.65 -2.10
CA LYS A 526 9.66 22.75 -2.25
C LYS A 526 9.21 21.30 -2.44
N ALA A 527 8.26 20.82 -1.63
CA ALA A 527 7.76 19.46 -1.73
C ALA A 527 6.99 19.21 -3.06
N ILE A 528 6.23 20.19 -3.56
CA ILE A 528 5.59 20.11 -4.90
C ILE A 528 6.66 20.12 -6.02
N ALA A 529 7.67 21.00 -5.94
CA ALA A 529 8.75 21.08 -6.92
C ALA A 529 9.59 19.79 -7.02
N LEU A 530 9.81 19.11 -5.90
CA LEU A 530 10.43 17.78 -5.87
C LEU A 530 9.49 16.69 -6.38
N GLY A 531 8.19 16.76 -6.03
CA GLY A 531 7.19 15.77 -6.39
C GLY A 531 6.77 15.76 -7.86
N LEU A 532 6.96 16.89 -8.56
CA LEU A 532 6.74 17.00 -10.01
C LEU A 532 7.99 16.59 -10.84
N ASN A 533 9.12 16.28 -10.20
CA ASN A 533 10.28 15.76 -10.92
C ASN A 533 10.02 14.31 -11.37
N LYS A 534 9.70 14.12 -12.65
CA LYS A 534 9.42 12.80 -13.24
C LYS A 534 10.60 11.83 -13.22
N LYS A 535 11.84 12.32 -13.05
CA LYS A 535 13.05 11.50 -12.87
C LYS A 535 13.38 11.22 -11.40
N ARG A 536 12.68 11.83 -10.44
CA ARG A 536 12.88 11.53 -9.02
C ARG A 536 12.11 10.24 -8.69
N PRO A 537 12.77 9.11 -8.37
CA PRO A 537 12.11 7.83 -8.19
C PRO A 537 11.31 7.76 -6.88
N LEU A 538 11.79 8.42 -5.82
CA LEU A 538 11.15 8.45 -4.51
C LEU A 538 11.21 9.84 -3.88
N LEU A 539 10.11 10.24 -3.25
CA LEU A 539 10.05 11.38 -2.35
C LEU A 539 9.30 10.97 -1.07
N ALA A 540 9.92 11.15 0.08
CA ALA A 540 9.28 11.07 1.38
C ALA A 540 8.86 12.48 1.83
N VAL A 541 7.58 12.70 2.12
CA VAL A 541 7.03 13.96 2.63
C VAL A 541 6.57 13.72 4.07
N GLN A 542 7.34 14.20 5.04
CA GLN A 542 6.87 14.30 6.42
C GLN A 542 5.99 15.53 6.54
N GLY A 543 4.70 15.32 6.83
CA GLY A 543 3.72 16.36 7.06
C GLY A 543 3.20 16.34 8.50
N PRO A 544 3.84 17.08 9.44
CA PRO A 544 3.36 17.25 10.81
C PRO A 544 1.89 17.74 10.90
N PRO A 545 1.23 17.61 12.06
CA PRO A 545 -0.16 18.05 12.26
C PRO A 545 -0.41 19.49 11.82
N GLY A 546 -1.49 19.70 11.07
CA GLY A 546 -1.89 21.02 10.58
C GLY A 546 -1.06 21.58 9.42
N THR A 547 -0.01 20.91 8.92
CA THR A 547 0.85 21.41 7.82
C THR A 547 0.24 21.33 6.42
N GLY A 548 -1.02 20.90 6.30
CA GLY A 548 -1.73 20.86 5.01
C GLY A 548 -1.31 19.73 4.08
N LYS A 549 -0.68 18.65 4.57
CA LYS A 549 -0.27 17.46 3.79
C LYS A 549 -1.29 17.05 2.71
N THR A 550 -2.56 16.82 3.07
CA THR A 550 -3.60 16.41 2.11
C THR A 550 -3.92 17.48 1.06
N ARG A 551 -3.85 18.78 1.42
CA ARG A 551 -4.00 19.91 0.48
C ARG A 551 -2.82 19.97 -0.50
N LEU A 552 -1.61 19.69 -0.03
CA LEU A 552 -0.42 19.58 -0.86
C LEU A 552 -0.51 18.40 -1.84
N LEU A 553 -0.92 17.22 -1.35
CA LEU A 553 -1.09 16.04 -2.19
C LEU A 553 -2.16 16.27 -3.27
N LYS A 554 -3.30 16.88 -2.92
CA LYS A 554 -4.35 17.29 -3.87
C LYS A 554 -3.79 18.12 -5.04
N GLU A 555 -3.02 19.16 -4.74
CA GLU A 555 -2.42 20.03 -5.77
C GLU A 555 -1.37 19.30 -6.60
N LEU A 556 -0.50 18.51 -5.94
CA LEU A 556 0.55 17.73 -6.59
C LEU A 556 -0.03 16.69 -7.56
N ILE A 557 -1.06 15.96 -7.15
CA ILE A 557 -1.79 15.00 -7.99
C ILE A 557 -2.42 15.71 -9.19
N ALA A 558 -3.09 16.85 -8.98
CA ALA A 558 -3.69 17.63 -10.07
C ALA A 558 -2.64 18.10 -11.09
N LEU A 559 -1.50 18.65 -10.62
CA LEU A 559 -0.41 19.09 -11.48
C LEU A 559 0.28 17.92 -12.21
N ALA A 560 0.43 16.75 -11.57
CA ALA A 560 0.95 15.54 -12.22
C ALA A 560 0.02 15.06 -13.36
N VAL A 561 -1.30 15.02 -13.12
CA VAL A 561 -2.30 14.67 -14.13
C VAL A 561 -2.33 15.69 -15.28
N GLN A 562 -2.20 17.00 -14.99
CA GLN A 562 -2.07 18.03 -16.02
C GLN A 562 -0.79 17.87 -16.86
N GLN A 563 0.29 17.36 -16.28
CA GLN A 563 1.50 16.95 -17.02
C GLN A 563 1.36 15.60 -17.74
N GLY A 564 0.16 15.02 -17.80
CA GLY A 564 -0.14 13.77 -18.50
C GLY A 564 0.30 12.49 -17.78
N GLU A 565 0.55 12.54 -16.47
CA GLU A 565 0.82 11.33 -15.68
C GLU A 565 -0.47 10.66 -15.21
N ARG A 566 -0.53 9.33 -15.32
CA ARG A 566 -1.60 8.54 -14.71
C ARG A 566 -1.20 8.15 -13.28
N VAL A 567 -2.04 8.52 -12.31
CA VAL A 567 -1.71 8.48 -10.88
C VAL A 567 -2.46 7.33 -10.18
N PHE A 568 -1.77 6.64 -9.28
CA PHE A 568 -2.37 5.68 -8.36
C PHE A 568 -2.20 6.18 -6.93
N VAL A 569 -3.29 6.40 -6.21
CA VAL A 569 -3.25 6.90 -4.82
C VAL A 569 -3.72 5.79 -3.89
N THR A 570 -2.93 5.52 -2.85
CA THR A 570 -3.30 4.55 -1.82
C THR A 570 -3.06 5.06 -0.41
N ALA A 571 -3.65 4.37 0.56
CA ALA A 571 -3.43 4.57 1.98
C ALA A 571 -3.66 3.24 2.73
N PRO A 572 -3.17 3.07 3.97
CA PRO A 572 -3.43 1.85 4.74
C PRO A 572 -4.92 1.67 5.10
N THR A 573 -5.65 2.74 5.43
CA THR A 573 -7.04 2.69 5.91
C THR A 573 -8.05 3.17 4.86
N ASN A 574 -9.28 2.65 4.87
CA ASN A 574 -10.34 3.12 3.96
C ASN A 574 -10.68 4.60 4.19
N ALA A 575 -10.73 5.04 5.45
CA ALA A 575 -11.00 6.44 5.79
C ALA A 575 -9.97 7.41 5.18
N ALA A 576 -8.67 7.06 5.19
CA ALA A 576 -7.64 7.89 4.57
C ALA A 576 -7.80 7.96 3.02
N VAL A 577 -8.17 6.85 2.37
CA VAL A 577 -8.47 6.84 0.93
C VAL A 577 -9.70 7.69 0.63
N ASP A 578 -10.78 7.52 1.39
CA ASP A 578 -12.07 8.19 1.15
C ASP A 578 -11.96 9.70 1.40
N ASN A 579 -11.21 10.13 2.42
CA ASN A 579 -10.82 11.53 2.62
C ASN A 579 -10.09 12.10 1.39
N MET A 580 -9.21 11.34 0.75
CA MET A 580 -8.54 11.78 -0.48
C MET A 580 -9.49 11.83 -1.69
N VAL A 581 -10.42 10.88 -1.80
CA VAL A 581 -11.46 10.89 -2.86
C VAL A 581 -12.35 12.13 -2.73
N GLU A 582 -12.77 12.49 -1.52
CA GLU A 582 -13.53 13.72 -1.25
C GLU A 582 -12.74 14.95 -1.73
N ARG A 583 -11.49 15.11 -1.27
CA ARG A 583 -10.64 16.27 -1.62
C ARG A 583 -10.31 16.37 -3.10
N LEU A 584 -10.20 15.25 -3.80
CA LEU A 584 -10.01 15.23 -5.26
C LEU A 584 -11.30 15.44 -6.04
N SER A 585 -12.48 15.14 -5.46
CA SER A 585 -13.78 15.34 -6.11
C SER A 585 -14.14 16.81 -6.31
N ASP A 586 -13.51 17.72 -5.55
CA ASP A 586 -13.57 19.18 -5.77
C ASP A 586 -12.91 19.62 -7.10
N ILE A 587 -12.11 18.77 -7.73
CA ILE A 587 -11.39 19.06 -8.98
C ILE A 587 -12.01 18.23 -10.11
N GLU A 588 -12.07 18.81 -11.31
CA GLU A 588 -12.51 18.13 -12.55
C GLU A 588 -11.48 17.09 -13.03
N LEU A 589 -11.28 16.01 -12.26
CA LEU A 589 -10.45 14.85 -12.59
C LEU A 589 -11.30 13.58 -12.73
N ASP A 590 -10.97 12.70 -13.69
CA ASP A 590 -11.58 11.36 -13.78
C ASP A 590 -10.93 10.44 -12.73
N ILE A 591 -11.59 10.35 -11.56
CA ILE A 591 -11.14 9.59 -10.39
C ILE A 591 -12.02 8.35 -10.14
N VAL A 592 -11.39 7.21 -9.84
CA VAL A 592 -12.09 5.94 -9.57
C VAL A 592 -11.60 5.30 -8.27
N ARG A 593 -12.51 5.14 -7.30
CA ARG A 593 -12.27 4.47 -6.01
C ARG A 593 -12.57 2.97 -6.12
N VAL A 594 -11.53 2.14 -6.00
CA VAL A 594 -11.61 0.68 -5.99
C VAL A 594 -11.57 0.17 -4.55
N GLY A 595 -12.54 -0.65 -4.17
CA GLY A 595 -12.68 -1.24 -2.83
C GLY A 595 -13.98 -2.01 -2.68
N ASN A 596 -14.17 -2.66 -1.53
CA ASN A 596 -15.45 -3.26 -1.17
C ASN A 596 -16.48 -2.14 -0.88
N PRO A 597 -17.64 -2.07 -1.57
CA PRO A 597 -18.66 -1.06 -1.33
C PRO A 597 -19.07 -0.91 0.14
N ALA A 598 -19.11 -2.01 0.90
CA ALA A 598 -19.46 -1.98 2.32
C ALA A 598 -18.43 -1.24 3.22
N ARG A 599 -17.20 -1.02 2.73
CA ARG A 599 -16.13 -0.31 3.43
C ARG A 599 -15.82 1.08 2.84
N ILE A 600 -16.67 1.59 1.95
CA ILE A 600 -16.54 2.90 1.31
C ILE A 600 -17.58 3.84 1.91
N SER A 601 -17.17 5.04 2.34
CA SER A 601 -18.09 6.05 2.86
C SER A 601 -19.16 6.43 1.84
N ALA A 602 -20.41 6.55 2.29
CA ALA A 602 -21.54 6.95 1.45
C ALA A 602 -21.31 8.29 0.73
N THR A 603 -20.53 9.20 1.33
CA THR A 603 -20.15 10.49 0.74
C THR A 603 -19.38 10.37 -0.57
N VAL A 604 -18.59 9.30 -0.74
CA VAL A 604 -17.74 9.06 -1.91
C VAL A 604 -18.17 7.85 -2.74
N ALA A 605 -19.29 7.21 -2.40
CA ALA A 605 -19.81 6.02 -3.07
C ALA A 605 -20.07 6.22 -4.57
N SER A 606 -20.44 7.44 -4.99
CA SER A 606 -20.61 7.85 -6.39
C SER A 606 -19.32 7.79 -7.23
N LYS A 607 -18.15 7.84 -6.58
CA LYS A 607 -16.83 7.66 -7.21
C LYS A 607 -16.34 6.21 -7.15
N SER A 608 -17.12 5.30 -6.56
CA SER A 608 -16.72 3.89 -6.46
C SER A 608 -16.80 3.19 -7.82
N LEU A 609 -15.86 2.27 -8.07
CA LEU A 609 -15.83 1.45 -9.29
C LEU A 609 -17.16 0.69 -9.48
N GLY A 610 -17.74 0.20 -8.38
CA GLY A 610 -19.02 -0.51 -8.41
C GLY A 610 -20.15 0.36 -8.94
N GLU A 611 -20.27 1.60 -8.45
CA GLU A 611 -21.37 2.49 -8.83
C GLU A 611 -21.19 3.09 -10.23
N ILE A 612 -19.98 3.52 -10.58
CA ILE A 612 -19.66 3.98 -11.95
C ILE A 612 -19.96 2.89 -12.99
N VAL A 613 -19.70 1.62 -12.66
CA VAL A 613 -20.03 0.47 -13.52
C VAL A 613 -21.53 0.16 -13.49
N ASN A 614 -22.22 0.30 -12.36
CA ASN A 614 -23.67 0.15 -12.28
C ASN A 614 -24.38 1.15 -13.19
N ASP A 615 -23.99 2.43 -13.14
CA ASP A 615 -24.56 3.50 -13.95
C ASP A 615 -24.33 3.26 -15.45
N ARG A 616 -23.07 2.99 -15.85
CA ARG A 616 -22.73 2.66 -17.25
C ARG A 616 -23.47 1.40 -17.75
N LEU A 617 -23.84 0.47 -16.87
CA LEU A 617 -24.59 -0.74 -17.20
C LEU A 617 -26.10 -0.62 -16.99
N ALA A 618 -26.65 0.48 -16.48
CA ALA A 618 -28.03 0.55 -16.02
C ALA A 618 -29.05 0.17 -17.11
N ASN A 619 -28.86 0.67 -18.33
CA ASN A 619 -29.71 0.34 -19.49
C ASN A 619 -29.56 -1.13 -19.92
N PHE A 620 -28.33 -1.66 -19.91
CA PHE A 620 -28.05 -3.05 -20.24
C PHE A 620 -28.63 -4.03 -19.21
N LYS A 621 -28.55 -3.69 -17.91
CA LYS A 621 -29.17 -4.45 -16.81
C LYS A 621 -30.70 -4.47 -16.92
N LYS A 622 -31.34 -3.34 -17.28
CA LYS A 622 -32.79 -3.28 -17.55
C LYS A 622 -33.21 -4.20 -18.71
N GLU A 623 -32.47 -4.16 -19.82
CA GLU A 623 -32.75 -5.05 -20.97
C GLU A 623 -32.52 -6.53 -20.63
N PHE A 624 -31.46 -6.82 -19.86
CA PHE A 624 -31.15 -8.16 -19.37
C PHE A 624 -32.26 -8.73 -18.47
N GLU A 625 -32.72 -7.98 -17.46
CA GLU A 625 -33.79 -8.45 -16.57
C GLU A 625 -35.12 -8.63 -17.31
N ARG A 626 -35.41 -7.80 -18.33
CA ARG A 626 -36.56 -8.04 -19.23
C ARG A 626 -36.44 -9.39 -19.95
N LYS A 627 -35.34 -9.62 -20.68
CA LYS A 627 -35.08 -10.88 -21.41
C LYS A 627 -35.10 -12.11 -20.48
N LYS A 628 -34.53 -11.98 -19.29
CA LYS A 628 -34.51 -13.02 -18.24
C LYS A 628 -35.90 -13.28 -17.65
N SER A 629 -36.73 -12.25 -17.49
CA SER A 629 -38.12 -12.37 -17.04
C SER A 629 -38.97 -13.08 -18.09
N ASP A 630 -38.83 -12.70 -19.37
CA ASP A 630 -39.58 -13.31 -20.47
C ASP A 630 -39.20 -14.78 -20.64
N LEU A 631 -37.91 -15.13 -20.70
CA LEU A 631 -37.46 -16.54 -20.70
C LEU A 631 -37.89 -17.33 -19.44
N ARG A 632 -38.07 -16.68 -18.29
CA ARG A 632 -38.62 -17.32 -17.08
C ARG A 632 -40.13 -17.56 -17.16
N LYS A 633 -40.88 -16.73 -17.89
CA LYS A 633 -42.30 -17.00 -18.21
C LYS A 633 -42.39 -18.17 -19.17
N ASP A 634 -41.59 -18.16 -20.24
CA ASP A 634 -41.53 -19.25 -21.21
C ASP A 634 -41.21 -20.58 -20.52
N LEU A 635 -40.21 -20.61 -19.64
CA LEU A 635 -39.85 -21.79 -18.84
C LEU A 635 -40.99 -22.29 -17.94
N ARG A 636 -41.87 -21.41 -17.44
CA ARG A 636 -43.07 -21.80 -16.66
C ARG A 636 -44.20 -22.35 -17.53
N LEU A 637 -44.28 -21.94 -18.79
CA LEU A 637 -45.25 -22.45 -19.76
C LEU A 637 -44.82 -23.82 -20.31
N CYS A 638 -43.53 -24.17 -20.25
CA CYS A 638 -42.97 -25.47 -20.61
C CYS A 638 -43.27 -26.56 -19.58
N LEU A 639 -44.54 -26.96 -19.44
CA LEU A 639 -44.98 -27.95 -18.45
C LEU A 639 -44.86 -29.42 -18.87
N LYS A 640 -44.47 -29.72 -20.13
CA LYS A 640 -44.48 -31.10 -20.68
C LYS A 640 -43.33 -31.47 -21.63
N ASP A 641 -42.36 -30.58 -21.88
CA ASP A 641 -41.34 -30.80 -22.92
C ASP A 641 -39.93 -30.48 -22.41
N ASP A 642 -39.24 -31.52 -21.93
CA ASP A 642 -37.93 -31.40 -21.26
C ASP A 642 -36.83 -30.87 -22.18
N SER A 643 -36.91 -31.15 -23.49
CA SER A 643 -35.95 -30.66 -24.48
C SER A 643 -36.02 -29.14 -24.61
N LEU A 644 -37.23 -28.59 -24.69
CA LEU A 644 -37.45 -27.15 -24.83
C LEU A 644 -37.12 -26.42 -23.52
N ALA A 645 -37.45 -27.02 -22.37
CA ALA A 645 -37.04 -26.52 -21.06
C ALA A 645 -35.50 -26.51 -20.88
N ALA A 646 -34.78 -27.51 -21.39
CA ALA A 646 -33.32 -27.54 -21.39
C ALA A 646 -32.72 -26.42 -22.27
N GLY A 647 -33.29 -26.17 -23.45
CA GLY A 647 -32.91 -25.06 -24.33
C GLY A 647 -33.03 -23.69 -23.65
N ILE A 648 -34.16 -23.43 -22.98
CA ILE A 648 -34.37 -22.17 -22.24
C ILE A 648 -33.38 -22.02 -21.06
N ARG A 649 -33.09 -23.10 -20.31
CA ARG A 649 -32.05 -23.10 -19.27
C ARG A 649 -30.66 -22.78 -19.85
N GLN A 650 -30.35 -23.27 -21.04
CA GLN A 650 -29.10 -22.95 -21.74
C GLN A 650 -29.04 -21.47 -22.17
N LEU A 651 -30.14 -20.90 -22.67
CA LEU A 651 -30.23 -19.47 -23.01
C LEU A 651 -30.05 -18.58 -21.77
N LEU A 652 -30.68 -18.92 -20.64
CA LEU A 652 -30.47 -18.21 -19.36
C LEU A 652 -29.00 -18.27 -18.91
N LYS A 653 -28.33 -19.42 -19.08
CA LYS A 653 -26.89 -19.60 -18.78
C LYS A 653 -26.00 -18.79 -19.74
N GLN A 654 -26.36 -18.68 -21.02
CA GLN A 654 -25.65 -17.85 -21.99
C GLN A 654 -25.84 -16.35 -21.69
N LEU A 655 -27.05 -15.90 -21.39
CA LEU A 655 -27.32 -14.53 -20.94
C LEU A 655 -26.47 -14.16 -19.72
N GLY A 656 -26.43 -15.02 -18.69
CA GLY A 656 -25.60 -14.78 -17.50
C GLY A 656 -24.10 -14.66 -17.82
N LYS A 657 -23.58 -15.46 -18.77
CA LYS A 657 -22.21 -15.31 -19.29
C LYS A 657 -22.01 -13.97 -20.01
N THR A 658 -22.98 -13.53 -20.81
CA THR A 658 -22.93 -12.25 -21.54
C THR A 658 -22.90 -11.05 -20.58
N LEU A 659 -23.73 -11.06 -19.54
CA LEU A 659 -23.69 -10.02 -18.49
C LEU A 659 -22.32 -9.97 -17.80
N LYS A 660 -21.82 -11.12 -17.29
CA LYS A 660 -20.49 -11.22 -16.67
C LYS A 660 -19.34 -10.86 -17.63
N LYS A 661 -19.52 -10.97 -18.94
CA LYS A 661 -18.54 -10.48 -19.92
C LYS A 661 -18.62 -8.95 -20.02
N LYS A 662 -19.80 -8.39 -20.31
CA LYS A 662 -19.96 -6.94 -20.48
C LYS A 662 -19.61 -6.15 -19.22
N GLU A 663 -19.85 -6.71 -18.03
CA GLU A 663 -19.40 -6.16 -16.75
C GLU A 663 -17.87 -6.05 -16.67
N ARG A 664 -17.13 -7.13 -16.96
CA ARG A 664 -15.66 -7.12 -16.99
C ARG A 664 -15.08 -6.19 -18.05
N ASP A 665 -15.70 -6.14 -19.23
CA ASP A 665 -15.29 -5.24 -20.30
C ASP A 665 -15.48 -3.76 -19.86
N THR A 666 -16.62 -3.44 -19.23
CA THR A 666 -16.94 -2.09 -18.72
C THR A 666 -16.03 -1.68 -17.55
N ILE A 667 -15.73 -2.58 -16.62
CA ILE A 667 -14.76 -2.36 -15.54
C ILE A 667 -13.38 -1.99 -16.12
N LYS A 668 -12.94 -2.69 -17.17
CA LYS A 668 -11.67 -2.42 -17.84
C LYS A 668 -11.68 -1.06 -18.55
N GLU A 669 -12.78 -0.71 -19.24
CA GLU A 669 -12.97 0.60 -19.88
C GLU A 669 -12.90 1.74 -18.85
N VAL A 670 -13.58 1.62 -17.70
CA VAL A 670 -13.55 2.62 -16.61
C VAL A 670 -12.14 2.83 -16.06
N LEU A 671 -11.43 1.73 -15.73
CA LEU A 671 -10.10 1.85 -15.12
C LEU A 671 -9.01 2.30 -16.09
N LEU A 672 -9.19 2.07 -17.40
CA LEU A 672 -8.29 2.59 -18.43
C LEU A 672 -8.56 4.07 -18.77
N SER A 673 -9.79 4.58 -18.60
CA SER A 673 -10.06 6.02 -18.78
C SER A 673 -9.61 6.86 -17.58
N ALA A 674 -9.67 6.28 -16.37
CA ALA A 674 -9.34 6.97 -15.13
C ALA A 674 -7.93 7.57 -15.12
N GLN A 675 -7.86 8.86 -14.84
CA GLN A 675 -6.62 9.61 -14.63
C GLN A 675 -6.03 9.31 -13.25
N VAL A 676 -6.90 9.15 -12.24
CA VAL A 676 -6.52 8.78 -10.87
C VAL A 676 -7.29 7.54 -10.44
N VAL A 677 -6.57 6.49 -10.05
CA VAL A 677 -7.16 5.32 -9.37
C VAL A 677 -6.88 5.44 -7.88
N LEU A 678 -7.84 5.09 -7.02
CA LEU A 678 -7.71 5.14 -5.56
C LEU A 678 -8.09 3.81 -4.91
N SER A 679 -7.24 3.25 -4.04
CA SER A 679 -7.56 2.04 -3.26
C SER A 679 -6.80 2.01 -1.94
N THR A 680 -7.10 1.06 -1.03
CA THR A 680 -6.17 0.80 0.08
C THR A 680 -4.89 0.15 -0.45
N ASN A 681 -3.80 0.17 0.34
CA ASN A 681 -2.55 -0.53 0.03
C ASN A 681 -2.80 -2.02 -0.27
N THR A 682 -3.60 -2.70 0.57
CA THR A 682 -4.01 -4.09 0.35
C THR A 682 -4.95 -4.23 -0.84
N GLY A 683 -5.83 -3.25 -1.08
CA GLY A 683 -6.73 -3.17 -2.24
C GLY A 683 -6.00 -3.09 -3.57
N ALA A 684 -4.78 -2.53 -3.59
CA ALA A 684 -3.94 -2.47 -4.79
C ALA A 684 -3.52 -3.85 -5.33
N ALA A 685 -3.63 -4.91 -4.52
CA ALA A 685 -3.40 -6.29 -4.96
C ALA A 685 -4.55 -6.86 -5.80
N ASP A 686 -5.66 -6.14 -5.98
CA ASP A 686 -6.82 -6.63 -6.72
C ASP A 686 -6.43 -7.04 -8.16
N PRO A 687 -6.85 -8.24 -8.64
CA PRO A 687 -6.52 -8.73 -9.97
C PRO A 687 -6.98 -7.83 -11.12
N VAL A 688 -7.95 -6.95 -10.90
CA VAL A 688 -8.40 -5.96 -11.88
C VAL A 688 -7.38 -4.83 -12.00
N ILE A 689 -6.83 -4.33 -10.88
CA ILE A 689 -5.81 -3.26 -10.88
C ILE A 689 -4.49 -3.79 -11.43
N ARG A 690 -4.02 -4.97 -10.97
CA ARG A 690 -2.75 -5.58 -11.42
C ARG A 690 -2.69 -5.94 -12.91
N ARG A 691 -3.82 -5.91 -13.63
CA ARG A 691 -3.91 -6.13 -15.09
C ARG A 691 -3.87 -4.83 -15.90
N LEU A 692 -3.85 -3.67 -15.25
CA LEU A 692 -3.69 -2.38 -15.90
C LEU A 692 -2.22 -2.16 -16.27
N ASP A 693 -1.98 -1.25 -17.21
CA ASP A 693 -0.63 -0.77 -17.48
C ASP A 693 -0.09 0.01 -16.28
N SER A 694 1.24 0.01 -16.13
CA SER A 694 1.94 0.67 -15.01
C SER A 694 1.57 2.15 -14.90
N PHE A 695 1.31 2.59 -13.68
CA PHE A 695 1.10 4.00 -13.36
C PHE A 695 2.42 4.78 -13.48
N ASP A 696 2.32 6.08 -13.77
CA ASP A 696 3.50 6.94 -13.79
C ASP A 696 3.93 7.26 -12.36
N LEU A 697 2.97 7.68 -11.53
CA LEU A 697 3.16 8.06 -10.14
C LEU A 697 2.28 7.21 -9.20
N VAL A 698 2.88 6.67 -8.15
CA VAL A 698 2.19 6.09 -6.99
C VAL A 698 2.30 7.05 -5.80
N VAL A 699 1.19 7.46 -5.21
CA VAL A 699 1.14 8.28 -3.98
C VAL A 699 0.61 7.41 -2.85
N ILE A 700 1.36 7.25 -1.76
CA ILE A 700 0.88 6.60 -0.54
C ILE A 700 0.69 7.66 0.53
N ASP A 701 -0.55 7.99 0.87
CA ASP A 701 -0.88 8.82 2.04
C ASP A 701 -0.99 7.96 3.30
N GLU A 702 -0.80 8.59 4.46
CA GLU A 702 -0.62 7.94 5.76
C GLU A 702 0.43 6.82 5.78
N ALA A 703 1.49 6.95 4.98
CA ALA A 703 2.56 5.97 4.84
C ALA A 703 3.32 5.68 6.15
N GLY A 704 3.21 6.55 7.17
CA GLY A 704 3.75 6.32 8.52
C GLY A 704 2.99 5.27 9.34
N GLN A 705 1.71 5.03 9.02
CA GLN A 705 0.85 4.03 9.66
C GLN A 705 0.92 2.65 8.95
N ALA A 706 1.62 2.56 7.82
CA ALA A 706 1.66 1.38 6.98
C ALA A 706 2.92 0.55 7.24
N ILE A 707 2.76 -0.76 7.50
CA ILE A 707 3.89 -1.70 7.49
C ILE A 707 4.56 -1.70 6.11
N GLU A 708 5.90 -1.78 6.07
CA GLU A 708 6.64 -1.68 4.80
C GLU A 708 6.17 -2.70 3.72
N PRO A 709 5.91 -3.98 4.03
CA PRO A 709 5.42 -4.94 3.03
C PRO A 709 4.14 -4.49 2.31
N SER A 710 3.25 -3.77 3.00
CA SER A 710 2.00 -3.27 2.40
C SER A 710 2.23 -2.16 1.37
N CYS A 711 3.27 -1.34 1.57
CA CYS A 711 3.63 -0.26 0.64
C CYS A 711 4.19 -0.82 -0.68
N TRP A 712 4.83 -1.99 -0.65
CA TRP A 712 5.33 -2.65 -1.85
C TRP A 712 4.23 -3.11 -2.82
N ILE A 713 2.99 -3.35 -2.35
CA ILE A 713 1.86 -3.75 -3.19
C ILE A 713 1.55 -2.70 -4.29
N PRO A 714 1.32 -1.40 -3.98
CA PRO A 714 1.15 -0.37 -4.99
C PRO A 714 2.47 0.10 -5.64
N ILE A 715 3.59 0.17 -4.90
CA ILE A 715 4.87 0.68 -5.44
C ILE A 715 5.28 -0.10 -6.70
N LEU A 716 5.19 -1.43 -6.68
CA LEU A 716 5.55 -2.31 -7.80
C LEU A 716 4.68 -2.13 -9.07
N GLN A 717 3.69 -1.24 -9.04
CA GLN A 717 2.81 -0.90 -10.16
C GLN A 717 3.10 0.49 -10.75
N GLY A 718 3.96 1.29 -10.10
CA GLY A 718 4.34 2.65 -10.51
C GLY A 718 5.78 2.79 -10.99
N LYS A 719 6.07 3.81 -11.80
CA LYS A 719 7.45 4.16 -12.21
C LYS A 719 8.20 4.93 -11.12
N ARG A 720 7.51 5.85 -10.43
CA ARG A 720 8.02 6.62 -9.29
C ARG A 720 6.99 6.67 -8.15
N CYS A 721 7.43 6.98 -6.94
CA CYS A 721 6.57 6.99 -5.75
C CYS A 721 6.75 8.24 -4.89
N ILE A 722 5.66 8.68 -4.27
CA ILE A 722 5.64 9.67 -3.19
C ILE A 722 5.03 9.00 -1.95
N LEU A 723 5.78 8.98 -0.86
CA LEU A 723 5.33 8.54 0.46
C LEU A 723 5.01 9.78 1.27
N ALA A 724 3.79 9.88 1.80
CA ALA A 724 3.37 11.02 2.59
C ALA A 724 2.74 10.55 3.91
N GLY A 725 3.10 11.20 5.00
CA GLY A 725 2.64 10.81 6.33
C GLY A 725 3.42 11.54 7.42
N ASP A 726 3.42 10.98 8.62
CA ASP A 726 4.22 11.51 9.71
C ASP A 726 4.63 10.39 10.67
N GLN A 727 5.92 10.07 10.70
CA GLN A 727 6.48 9.04 11.58
C GLN A 727 6.46 9.44 13.07
N CYS A 728 6.14 10.70 13.39
CA CYS A 728 5.93 11.16 14.77
C CYS A 728 4.46 11.03 15.24
N GLN A 729 3.54 10.58 14.39
CA GLN A 729 2.17 10.17 14.74
C GLN A 729 2.08 8.63 14.81
N LEU A 730 0.87 8.06 14.92
CA LEU A 730 0.66 6.62 15.14
C LEU A 730 1.44 5.75 14.14
N ALA A 731 2.13 4.75 14.69
CA ALA A 731 2.84 3.71 13.95
C ALA A 731 1.84 2.65 13.42
N PRO A 732 2.28 1.69 12.57
CA PRO A 732 1.51 0.50 12.31
C PRO A 732 1.25 -0.26 13.62
N VAL A 733 0.03 -0.77 13.81
CA VAL A 733 -0.31 -1.61 14.97
C VAL A 733 0.28 -3.00 14.75
N ILE A 734 1.13 -3.43 15.68
CA ILE A 734 1.77 -4.76 15.70
C ILE A 734 1.44 -5.40 17.05
N LEU A 735 0.76 -6.54 17.03
CA LEU A 735 0.34 -7.32 18.20
C LEU A 735 1.53 -8.07 18.81
N SER A 736 2.35 -8.69 17.97
CA SER A 736 3.48 -9.51 18.43
C SER A 736 4.68 -8.65 18.80
N ARG A 737 5.06 -8.66 20.09
CA ARG A 737 6.30 -8.00 20.56
C ARG A 737 7.53 -8.44 19.79
N LYS A 738 7.62 -9.73 19.42
CA LYS A 738 8.72 -10.27 18.59
C LYS A 738 8.74 -9.65 17.19
N ALA A 739 7.58 -9.44 16.57
CA ALA A 739 7.50 -8.80 15.26
C ALA A 739 7.83 -7.30 15.34
N LEU A 740 7.39 -6.63 16.41
CA LEU A 740 7.69 -5.22 16.69
C LEU A 740 9.19 -4.99 16.92
N GLU A 741 9.82 -5.79 17.79
CA GLU A 741 11.27 -5.77 18.07
C GLU A 741 12.11 -6.12 16.83
N GLY A 742 11.63 -7.02 15.97
CA GLY A 742 12.24 -7.32 14.67
C GLY A 742 12.09 -6.22 13.61
N GLY A 743 11.38 -5.13 13.92
CA GLY A 743 11.27 -3.95 13.07
C GLY A 743 10.05 -3.89 12.16
N LEU A 744 9.04 -4.76 12.31
CA LEU A 744 7.83 -4.73 11.48
C LEU A 744 7.01 -3.43 11.66
N GLY A 745 7.13 -2.79 12.83
CA GLY A 745 6.54 -1.48 13.11
C GLY A 745 7.28 -0.28 12.49
N ILE A 746 8.45 -0.48 11.86
CA ILE A 746 9.17 0.58 11.16
C ILE A 746 8.53 0.75 9.78
N SER A 747 7.86 1.90 9.57
CA SER A 747 7.21 2.20 8.30
C SER A 747 8.20 2.47 7.17
N LEU A 748 7.77 2.30 5.92
CA LEU A 748 8.60 2.65 4.76
C LEU A 748 8.98 4.14 4.74
N LEU A 749 8.08 5.00 5.23
CA LEU A 749 8.33 6.45 5.35
C LEU A 749 9.46 6.74 6.33
N GLU A 750 9.46 6.06 7.48
CA GLU A 750 10.49 6.18 8.52
C GLU A 750 11.85 5.69 7.99
N ARG A 751 11.88 4.50 7.37
CA ARG A 751 13.11 3.97 6.74
C ARG A 751 13.64 4.86 5.62
N ALA A 752 12.78 5.29 4.68
CA ALA A 752 13.18 6.14 3.56
C ALA A 752 13.68 7.52 4.03
N SER A 753 13.21 8.03 5.16
CA SER A 753 13.67 9.30 5.72
C SER A 753 15.04 9.21 6.40
N ALA A 754 15.46 8.04 6.87
CA ALA A 754 16.78 7.80 7.45
C ALA A 754 17.86 7.48 6.40
N LEU A 755 17.47 7.02 5.20
CA LEU A 755 18.41 6.69 4.13
C LEU A 755 19.05 7.93 3.50
N HIS A 756 20.28 7.75 2.98
CA HIS A 756 21.00 8.72 2.13
C HIS A 756 21.07 10.14 2.72
N GLU A 757 21.37 10.23 4.02
CA GLU A 757 21.46 11.51 4.77
C GLU A 757 20.18 12.37 4.67
N GLY A 758 19.02 11.72 4.51
CA GLY A 758 17.73 12.39 4.37
C GLY A 758 17.46 13.00 2.98
N MET A 759 18.32 12.75 1.97
CA MET A 759 18.15 13.23 0.59
C MET A 759 16.77 12.91 0.00
N LEU A 760 16.19 11.77 0.39
CA LEU A 760 14.89 11.31 -0.08
C LEU A 760 13.72 12.09 0.55
N ALA A 761 13.93 12.72 1.71
CA ALA A 761 12.89 13.31 2.53
C ALA A 761 12.78 14.85 2.41
N THR A 762 11.57 15.34 2.66
CA THR A 762 11.28 16.76 2.89
C THR A 762 10.28 16.88 4.04
N LYS A 763 10.50 17.85 4.94
CA LYS A 763 9.62 18.14 6.07
C LYS A 763 8.79 19.39 5.77
N LEU A 764 7.49 19.35 6.01
CA LEU A 764 6.64 20.55 6.03
C LEU A 764 6.78 21.24 7.38
N THR A 765 6.96 22.57 7.39
CA THR A 765 7.34 23.32 8.60
C THR A 765 6.27 24.29 9.10
N THR A 766 5.36 24.77 8.25
CA THR A 766 4.31 25.73 8.64
C THR A 766 2.98 25.02 8.89
N GLN A 767 2.37 25.22 10.07
CA GLN A 767 1.09 24.64 10.44
C GLN A 767 -0.04 25.68 10.49
N TYR A 768 -1.24 25.25 10.10
CA TYR A 768 -2.43 26.07 9.87
C TYR A 768 -3.65 25.63 10.71
N ARG A 769 -3.42 24.92 11.82
CA ARG A 769 -4.46 24.33 12.68
C ARG A 769 -4.47 24.93 14.09
N MET A 770 -3.33 24.85 14.77
CA MET A 770 -3.18 24.97 16.21
C MET A 770 -2.82 26.39 16.64
N HIS A 771 -3.32 26.82 17.80
CA HIS A 771 -2.76 27.95 18.53
C HIS A 771 -1.28 27.71 18.86
N ASN A 772 -0.45 28.76 18.87
CA ASN A 772 1.01 28.60 19.01
C ASN A 772 1.45 27.94 20.33
N ALA A 773 0.69 28.15 21.42
CA ALA A 773 0.93 27.44 22.69
C ALA A 773 0.79 25.91 22.58
N ILE A 774 -0.16 25.42 21.77
CA ILE A 774 -0.39 24.00 21.52
C ILE A 774 0.69 23.47 20.57
N ALA A 775 0.90 24.18 19.44
CA ALA A 775 1.87 23.79 18.42
C ALA A 775 3.31 23.74 18.94
N SER A 776 3.71 24.69 19.80
CA SER A 776 5.08 24.77 20.34
C SER A 776 5.46 23.60 21.26
N TRP A 777 4.50 22.97 21.95
CA TRP A 777 4.75 21.73 22.68
C TRP A 777 5.12 20.60 21.72
N ALA A 778 4.23 20.30 20.77
CA ALA A 778 4.46 19.24 19.79
C ALA A 778 5.74 19.49 18.98
N SER A 779 5.94 20.75 18.54
CA SER A 779 7.15 21.19 17.84
C SER A 779 8.43 20.83 18.59
N LYS A 780 8.49 21.16 19.88
CA LYS A 780 9.68 20.94 20.71
C LYS A 780 9.91 19.47 21.06
N GLU A 781 8.84 18.75 21.39
CA GLU A 781 8.95 17.38 21.91
C GLU A 781 9.02 16.31 20.79
N MET A 782 8.51 16.61 19.59
CA MET A 782 8.35 15.62 18.50
C MET A 782 8.94 16.05 17.14
N TYR A 783 9.27 17.34 16.94
CA TYR A 783 9.68 17.88 15.62
C TYR A 783 10.90 18.83 15.71
N ASP A 784 11.82 18.61 16.65
CA ASP A 784 13.10 19.32 16.78
C ASP A 784 12.99 20.87 16.93
N GLY A 785 11.81 21.39 17.29
CA GLY A 785 11.51 22.82 17.31
C GLY A 785 11.25 23.47 15.93
N LEU A 786 11.13 22.67 14.86
CA LEU A 786 11.02 23.14 13.48
C LEU A 786 9.59 23.50 13.03
N LEU A 787 8.57 23.08 13.78
CA LEU A 787 7.16 23.33 13.44
C LEU A 787 6.74 24.73 13.89
N GLN A 788 6.34 25.57 12.93
CA GLN A 788 5.99 26.98 13.12
C GLN A 788 4.51 27.25 12.84
N SER A 789 3.88 28.10 13.65
CA SER A 789 2.47 28.46 13.47
C SER A 789 2.30 29.57 12.44
N SER A 790 1.41 29.37 11.46
CA SER A 790 0.99 30.45 10.56
C SER A 790 0.40 31.63 11.36
N PRO A 791 0.66 32.90 10.97
CA PRO A 791 0.06 34.08 11.59
C PRO A 791 -1.48 34.04 11.66
N THR A 792 -2.11 33.27 10.76
CA THR A 792 -3.58 33.08 10.72
C THR A 792 -4.14 32.24 11.88
N VAL A 793 -3.30 31.47 12.57
CA VAL A 793 -3.71 30.60 13.71
C VAL A 793 -2.85 30.78 14.95
N SER A 794 -1.73 31.49 14.87
CA SER A 794 -0.77 31.59 15.98
C SER A 794 -1.37 32.09 17.29
N SER A 795 -2.40 32.94 17.23
CA SER A 795 -3.05 33.60 18.37
C SER A 795 -4.56 33.35 18.47
N HIS A 796 -5.13 32.41 17.70
CA HIS A 796 -6.59 32.18 17.71
C HIS A 796 -7.09 31.42 18.95
N LEU A 797 -8.20 31.87 19.51
CA LEU A 797 -8.81 31.37 20.74
C LEU A 797 -10.30 31.08 20.52
N LEU A 798 -10.95 30.37 21.46
CA LEU A 798 -12.39 30.09 21.36
C LEU A 798 -13.23 31.37 21.37
N VAL A 799 -12.81 32.39 22.14
CA VAL A 799 -13.46 33.70 22.22
C VAL A 799 -13.49 34.45 20.87
N ASP A 800 -12.62 34.11 19.92
CA ASP A 800 -12.61 34.73 18.59
C ASP A 800 -13.68 34.12 17.65
N SER A 801 -14.39 33.07 18.08
CA SER A 801 -15.53 32.54 17.35
C SER A 801 -16.80 33.37 17.63
N PRO A 802 -17.66 33.61 16.62
CA PRO A 802 -18.92 34.32 16.82
C PRO A 802 -19.75 33.72 17.96
N PHE A 803 -20.43 34.57 18.72
CA PHE A 803 -21.32 34.22 19.84
C PHE A 803 -20.64 33.59 21.08
N VAL A 804 -19.33 33.33 21.06
CA VAL A 804 -18.60 32.83 22.23
C VAL A 804 -18.32 33.98 23.22
N LYS A 805 -18.77 33.81 24.46
CA LYS A 805 -18.54 34.72 25.58
C LYS A 805 -17.07 34.67 26.00
N ALA A 806 -16.50 35.82 26.33
CA ALA A 806 -15.18 35.92 26.94
C ALA A 806 -15.22 35.38 28.39
N THR A 807 -14.63 34.21 28.61
CA THR A 807 -14.44 33.60 29.94
C THR A 807 -12.96 33.26 30.14
N ARG A 808 -12.57 32.98 31.38
CA ARG A 808 -11.19 32.55 31.70
C ARG A 808 -10.77 31.26 30.96
N ILE A 809 -11.74 30.47 30.52
CA ILE A 809 -11.56 29.21 29.77
C ILE A 809 -11.55 29.47 28.26
N THR A 810 -12.50 30.24 27.71
CA THR A 810 -12.52 30.53 26.26
C THR A 810 -11.38 31.43 25.79
N GLN A 811 -10.71 32.11 26.73
CA GLN A 811 -9.48 32.88 26.54
C GLN A 811 -8.18 32.09 26.80
N CYS A 812 -8.23 30.79 27.15
CA CYS A 812 -7.01 29.98 27.30
C CYS A 812 -6.87 28.94 26.17
N PRO A 813 -5.67 28.75 25.59
CA PRO A 813 -5.44 27.75 24.55
C PRO A 813 -5.16 26.35 25.12
N MET A 814 -4.70 26.28 26.38
CA MET A 814 -4.41 25.03 27.08
C MET A 814 -4.93 25.11 28.52
N LEU A 815 -5.55 24.03 28.99
CA LEU A 815 -6.10 23.88 30.33
C LEU A 815 -5.72 22.51 30.90
N LEU A 816 -5.31 22.48 32.16
CA LEU A 816 -5.16 21.27 32.96
C LEU A 816 -6.24 21.27 34.05
N LEU A 817 -7.12 20.27 34.02
CA LEU A 817 -8.10 19.95 35.05
C LEU A 817 -7.53 18.79 35.88
N ASP A 818 -6.86 19.14 36.97
CA ASP A 818 -6.17 18.19 37.86
C ASP A 818 -7.18 17.56 38.82
N THR A 819 -7.28 16.23 38.84
CA THR A 819 -8.18 15.48 39.73
C THR A 819 -7.65 15.37 41.16
N ARG A 820 -6.42 15.82 41.42
CA ARG A 820 -5.91 15.98 42.79
C ARG A 820 -6.30 17.32 43.40
N MET A 821 -6.45 17.30 44.71
CA MET A 821 -6.68 18.46 45.55
C MET A 821 -5.37 19.23 45.81
N PRO A 822 -5.40 20.53 46.15
CA PRO A 822 -4.19 21.33 46.41
C PRO A 822 -3.25 20.76 47.49
N TYR A 823 -3.78 19.97 48.43
CA TYR A 823 -3.03 19.29 49.48
C TYR A 823 -2.59 17.85 49.13
N GLY A 824 -2.74 17.42 47.87
CA GLY A 824 -2.16 16.18 47.35
C GLY A 824 -3.00 14.91 47.47
N SER A 825 -4.20 14.95 48.08
CA SER A 825 -5.16 13.84 48.00
C SER A 825 -5.93 13.85 46.67
N LEU A 826 -6.42 12.68 46.24
CA LEU A 826 -7.31 12.54 45.09
C LEU A 826 -8.75 12.93 45.50
N TYR A 827 -9.56 13.49 44.58
CA TYR A 827 -10.98 13.67 44.83
C TYR A 827 -11.71 12.31 44.85
N VAL A 828 -12.70 12.16 45.75
CA VAL A 828 -13.56 10.96 45.82
C VAL A 828 -14.24 10.73 44.47
N GLY A 829 -14.16 9.49 43.96
CA GLY A 829 -14.70 9.09 42.66
C GLY A 829 -13.74 9.25 41.47
N CYS A 830 -12.58 9.90 41.64
CA CYS A 830 -11.57 10.05 40.58
C CYS A 830 -10.55 8.89 40.51
N GLU A 831 -10.87 7.72 41.07
CA GLU A 831 -10.00 6.53 41.00
C GLU A 831 -10.15 5.83 39.63
N GLU A 832 -9.12 5.10 39.21
CA GLU A 832 -9.22 4.26 38.02
C GLU A 832 -9.95 2.95 38.34
N HIS A 833 -10.91 2.57 37.50
CA HIS A 833 -11.59 1.27 37.57
C HIS A 833 -11.26 0.47 36.32
N LEU A 834 -11.07 -0.84 36.49
CA LEU A 834 -11.08 -1.80 35.38
C LEU A 834 -12.53 -2.21 35.15
N ASP A 835 -12.91 -2.38 33.88
CA ASP A 835 -14.17 -2.95 33.43
C ASP A 835 -13.93 -4.40 32.96
N PRO A 836 -14.06 -5.43 33.82
CA PRO A 836 -13.68 -6.80 33.47
C PRO A 836 -14.83 -7.59 32.83
N ALA A 837 -16.06 -7.09 32.91
CA ALA A 837 -17.27 -7.73 32.39
C ALA A 837 -17.72 -7.09 31.07
N GLY A 838 -17.51 -5.79 30.90
CA GLY A 838 -17.48 -5.13 29.61
C GLY A 838 -16.09 -5.22 28.98
N THR A 839 -15.58 -4.11 28.49
CA THR A 839 -14.52 -3.98 27.48
C THR A 839 -13.11 -4.49 27.84
N GLY A 840 -12.88 -4.98 29.05
CA GLY A 840 -11.54 -5.29 29.56
C GLY A 840 -10.64 -4.05 29.72
N SER A 841 -11.22 -2.85 29.68
CA SER A 841 -10.50 -1.58 29.61
C SER A 841 -10.67 -0.75 30.89
N PHE A 842 -9.95 0.37 31.00
CA PHE A 842 -10.04 1.25 32.17
C PHE A 842 -11.00 2.41 31.94
N TYR A 843 -11.72 2.79 32.99
CA TYR A 843 -12.56 3.99 33.05
C TYR A 843 -12.36 4.73 34.38
N ASN A 844 -12.84 5.96 34.46
CA ASN A 844 -12.72 6.82 35.63
C ASN A 844 -13.96 7.73 35.68
N GLU A 845 -14.86 7.45 36.62
CA GLU A 845 -16.16 8.11 36.74
C GLU A 845 -16.04 9.59 37.10
N GLY A 846 -15.10 9.93 37.98
CA GLY A 846 -14.85 11.31 38.39
C GLY A 846 -14.23 12.16 37.27
N GLU A 847 -13.32 11.58 36.47
CA GLU A 847 -12.88 12.26 35.24
C GLU A 847 -14.03 12.46 34.26
N ALA A 848 -14.91 11.47 34.09
CA ALA A 848 -16.06 11.60 33.20
C ALA A 848 -16.99 12.75 33.65
N ASP A 849 -17.31 12.86 34.94
CA ASP A 849 -18.10 13.99 35.47
C ASP A 849 -17.44 15.37 35.19
N ILE A 850 -16.12 15.45 35.38
CA ILE A 850 -15.36 16.68 35.13
C ILE A 850 -15.39 17.05 33.63
N VAL A 851 -15.28 16.05 32.74
CA VAL A 851 -15.41 16.23 31.30
C VAL A 851 -16.80 16.75 30.93
N ILE A 852 -17.87 16.11 31.42
CA ILE A 852 -19.26 16.54 31.16
C ILE A 852 -19.48 17.98 31.63
N GLN A 853 -19.06 18.33 32.85
CA GLN A 853 -19.15 19.71 33.36
C GLN A 853 -18.38 20.73 32.51
N HIS A 854 -17.20 20.35 31.99
CA HIS A 854 -16.40 21.22 31.14
C HIS A 854 -17.04 21.42 29.75
N ILE A 855 -17.61 20.36 29.16
CA ILE A 855 -18.41 20.45 27.92
C ILE A 855 -19.54 21.46 28.09
N PHE A 856 -20.34 21.33 29.16
CA PHE A 856 -21.41 22.28 29.46
C PHE A 856 -20.90 23.70 29.69
N HIS A 857 -19.76 23.90 30.37
CA HIS A 857 -19.18 25.22 30.53
C HIS A 857 -18.84 25.88 29.18
N LEU A 858 -18.34 25.11 28.21
CA LEU A 858 -18.07 25.58 26.85
C LEU A 858 -19.38 25.90 26.10
N ILE A 859 -20.39 25.03 26.17
CA ILE A 859 -21.70 25.21 25.52
C ILE A 859 -22.42 26.45 26.08
N TYR A 860 -22.50 26.62 27.40
CA TYR A 860 -23.08 27.81 28.04
C TYR A 860 -22.27 29.10 27.81
N SER A 861 -20.98 28.95 27.47
CA SER A 861 -20.12 30.03 26.97
C SER A 861 -20.36 30.34 25.49
N GLY A 862 -21.21 29.60 24.76
CA GLY A 862 -21.55 29.83 23.36
C GLY A 862 -20.75 29.03 22.35
N VAL A 863 -19.95 28.05 22.78
CA VAL A 863 -19.24 27.13 21.87
C VAL A 863 -20.23 26.10 21.32
N SER A 864 -20.28 25.91 20.00
CA SER A 864 -21.13 24.89 19.37
C SER A 864 -20.74 23.48 19.84
N PRO A 865 -21.70 22.59 20.18
CA PRO A 865 -21.43 21.18 20.48
C PRO A 865 -20.56 20.50 19.40
N THR A 866 -20.87 20.75 18.13
CA THR A 866 -20.13 20.24 16.95
C THR A 866 -18.69 20.76 16.80
N ALA A 867 -18.30 21.75 17.59
CA ALA A 867 -16.94 22.29 17.63
C ALA A 867 -16.09 21.69 18.78
N ILE A 868 -16.70 20.83 19.60
CA ILE A 868 -16.09 20.16 20.75
C ILE A 868 -15.90 18.67 20.41
N ALA A 869 -14.70 18.15 20.65
CA ALA A 869 -14.41 16.73 20.62
C ALA A 869 -13.84 16.25 21.95
N VAL A 870 -14.21 15.04 22.35
CA VAL A 870 -13.78 14.38 23.57
C VAL A 870 -12.98 13.13 23.18
N GLN A 871 -11.79 13.00 23.76
CA GLN A 871 -10.88 11.90 23.48
C GLN A 871 -10.55 11.17 24.78
N SER A 872 -10.54 9.85 24.73
CA SER A 872 -9.87 9.03 25.73
C SER A 872 -8.95 8.00 25.08
N PRO A 873 -7.84 7.64 25.72
CA PRO A 873 -7.04 6.48 25.35
C PRO A 873 -7.79 5.14 25.51
N TYR A 874 -8.79 5.06 26.40
CA TYR A 874 -9.47 3.82 26.78
C TYR A 874 -10.90 3.75 26.26
N ILE A 875 -11.32 2.57 25.79
CA ILE A 875 -12.63 2.38 25.16
C ILE A 875 -13.78 2.38 26.18
N ALA A 876 -13.59 1.84 27.39
CA ALA A 876 -14.57 1.92 28.48
C ALA A 876 -14.92 3.38 28.80
N GLN A 877 -13.91 4.25 28.93
CA GLN A 877 -14.12 5.68 29.17
C GLN A 877 -14.85 6.37 28.01
N VAL A 878 -14.60 5.95 26.76
CA VAL A 878 -15.34 6.47 25.58
C VAL A 878 -16.81 6.05 25.61
N GLN A 879 -17.13 4.82 26.03
CA GLN A 879 -18.52 4.37 26.21
C GLN A 879 -19.20 5.15 27.33
N LEU A 880 -18.62 5.16 28.54
CA LEU A 880 -19.13 5.90 29.70
C LEU A 880 -19.41 7.38 29.39
N LEU A 881 -18.53 8.03 28.62
CA LEU A 881 -18.69 9.42 28.19
C LEU A 881 -19.79 9.61 27.13
N ARG A 882 -20.06 8.62 26.28
CA ARG A 882 -21.19 8.65 25.33
C ARG A 882 -22.50 8.45 26.06
N ASP A 883 -22.58 7.41 26.90
CA ASP A 883 -23.79 7.06 27.65
C ASP A 883 -24.24 8.25 28.52
N ARG A 884 -23.28 8.90 29.22
CA ARG A 884 -23.55 10.13 29.99
C ARG A 884 -23.87 11.36 29.14
N LEU A 885 -23.48 11.44 27.87
CA LEU A 885 -23.85 12.56 26.98
C LEU A 885 -25.19 12.36 26.29
N ASP A 886 -25.59 11.11 26.02
CA ASP A 886 -26.87 10.78 25.41
C ASP A 886 -28.07 11.12 26.33
N GLU A 887 -27.85 11.25 27.65
CA GLU A 887 -28.80 11.82 28.61
C GLU A 887 -29.10 13.32 28.37
N PHE A 888 -28.25 14.04 27.63
CA PHE A 888 -28.32 15.50 27.49
C PHE A 888 -28.45 15.96 26.01
N PRO A 889 -29.68 16.23 25.53
CA PRO A 889 -29.93 16.70 24.16
C PRO A 889 -29.17 17.97 23.76
N GLU A 890 -28.80 18.81 24.73
CA GLU A 890 -28.06 20.07 24.54
C GLU A 890 -26.61 19.84 24.09
N ALA A 891 -26.04 18.67 24.40
CA ALA A 891 -24.71 18.26 23.97
C ALA A 891 -24.73 17.43 22.66
N SER A 892 -25.90 17.29 22.02
CA SER A 892 -26.02 16.57 20.75
C SER A 892 -25.10 17.17 19.68
N GLY A 893 -24.19 16.33 19.16
CA GLY A 893 -23.16 16.72 18.20
C GLY A 893 -21.75 16.87 18.77
N VAL A 894 -21.53 16.75 20.09
CA VAL A 894 -20.18 16.55 20.65
C VAL A 894 -19.65 15.18 20.19
N GLU A 895 -18.47 15.15 19.58
CA GLU A 895 -17.86 13.89 19.12
C GLU A 895 -17.02 13.24 20.23
N VAL A 896 -17.40 12.05 20.71
CA VAL A 896 -16.58 11.24 21.64
C VAL A 896 -15.92 10.09 20.89
N ALA A 897 -14.60 9.96 20.96
CA ALA A 897 -13.83 8.94 20.26
C ALA A 897 -12.59 8.48 21.03
N THR A 898 -12.01 7.35 20.63
CA THR A 898 -10.65 7.01 21.06
C THR A 898 -9.64 7.85 20.28
N ILE A 899 -8.45 8.09 20.86
CA ILE A 899 -7.38 8.85 20.18
C ILE A 899 -7.08 8.26 18.78
N ASP A 900 -7.03 6.94 18.70
CA ASP A 900 -6.67 6.22 17.47
C ASP A 900 -7.78 6.32 16.40
N SER A 901 -9.06 6.31 16.81
CA SER A 901 -10.20 6.47 15.87
C SER A 901 -10.46 7.92 15.45
N PHE A 902 -10.02 8.92 16.23
CA PHE A 902 -10.09 10.34 15.87
C PHE A 902 -8.95 10.79 14.93
N GLN A 903 -8.09 9.88 14.47
CA GLN A 903 -6.97 10.25 13.60
C GLN A 903 -7.46 10.89 12.28
N GLY A 904 -6.71 11.89 11.81
CA GLY A 904 -7.06 12.70 10.63
C GLY A 904 -8.09 13.82 10.89
N ARG A 905 -8.92 13.72 11.94
CA ARG A 905 -9.89 14.76 12.34
C ARG A 905 -9.23 15.92 13.09
N GLU A 906 -10.00 16.97 13.36
CA GLU A 906 -9.66 18.14 14.17
C GLU A 906 -10.92 18.80 14.75
N ALA A 907 -10.81 19.51 15.88
CA ALA A 907 -11.91 20.24 16.51
C ALA A 907 -11.42 21.57 17.11
N ASP A 908 -12.31 22.55 17.32
CA ASP A 908 -11.93 23.84 17.90
C ASP A 908 -11.54 23.71 19.38
N ALA A 909 -12.33 22.94 20.13
CA ALA A 909 -12.02 22.50 21.49
C ALA A 909 -11.83 20.97 21.52
N VAL A 910 -10.74 20.50 22.12
CA VAL A 910 -10.53 19.08 22.42
C VAL A 910 -10.38 18.88 23.92
N ILE A 911 -11.08 17.90 24.47
CA ILE A 911 -11.02 17.52 25.88
C ILE A 911 -10.48 16.10 25.95
N ILE A 912 -9.42 15.87 26.74
CA ILE A 912 -8.74 14.58 26.84
C ILE A 912 -8.88 14.07 28.27
N SER A 913 -9.54 12.92 28.46
CA SER A 913 -9.57 12.18 29.72
C SER A 913 -8.47 11.13 29.73
N MET A 914 -7.56 11.20 30.70
CA MET A 914 -6.39 10.33 30.80
C MET A 914 -6.66 9.04 31.58
N VAL A 915 -7.72 9.00 32.40
CA VAL A 915 -8.23 7.84 33.16
C VAL A 915 -7.31 7.35 34.30
N ARG A 916 -6.02 7.17 34.02
CA ARG A 916 -5.04 6.54 34.92
C ARG A 916 -4.78 7.37 36.16
N SER A 917 -5.08 6.78 37.31
CA SER A 917 -5.13 7.40 38.63
C SER A 917 -4.86 6.31 39.67
N ASN A 918 -3.58 6.12 40.05
CA ASN A 918 -3.15 5.03 40.92
C ASN A 918 -1.87 5.35 41.70
N MET A 919 -1.71 4.74 42.87
CA MET A 919 -0.57 4.97 43.77
C MET A 919 0.78 4.45 43.25
N LEU A 920 0.79 3.64 42.18
CA LEU A 920 2.02 3.08 41.60
C LEU A 920 2.67 4.00 40.55
N GLY A 921 2.00 5.08 40.14
CA GLY A 921 2.46 5.90 39.01
C GLY A 921 2.37 5.18 37.65
N ALA A 922 1.55 4.12 37.58
CA ALA A 922 1.48 3.24 36.42
C ALA A 922 0.57 3.83 35.33
N VAL A 923 1.19 4.44 34.31
CA VAL A 923 0.49 5.07 33.19
C VAL A 923 0.16 4.11 32.03
N GLY A 924 0.69 2.88 32.02
CA GLY A 924 0.47 1.92 30.93
C GLY A 924 0.85 2.48 29.54
N PHE A 925 0.02 2.22 28.54
CA PHE A 925 0.26 2.67 27.15
C PHE A 925 0.13 4.18 26.92
N LEU A 926 -0.30 4.97 27.93
CA LEU A 926 -0.28 6.44 27.85
C LEU A 926 1.13 7.01 27.70
N GLY A 927 2.16 6.24 28.04
CA GLY A 927 3.55 6.61 27.83
C GLY A 927 3.96 6.70 26.35
N ASP A 928 3.09 6.29 25.41
CA ASP A 928 3.29 6.43 23.97
C ASP A 928 3.23 7.91 23.54
N SER A 929 4.40 8.46 23.23
CA SER A 929 4.57 9.83 22.75
C SER A 929 3.89 10.10 21.41
N ARG A 930 3.81 9.11 20.51
CA ARG A 930 3.16 9.24 19.19
C ARG A 930 1.64 9.38 19.36
N ARG A 931 1.03 8.58 20.24
CA ARG A 931 -0.41 8.67 20.56
C ARG A 931 -0.77 9.99 21.25
N MET A 932 0.02 10.43 22.22
CA MET A 932 -0.20 11.72 22.90
C MET A 932 0.02 12.93 21.97
N ASN A 933 1.01 12.85 21.07
CA ASN A 933 1.19 13.83 20.01
C ASN A 933 -0.05 13.91 19.10
N VAL A 934 -0.63 12.77 18.69
CA VAL A 934 -1.90 12.79 17.95
C VAL A 934 -2.97 13.50 18.74
N ALA A 935 -3.25 13.11 19.99
CA ALA A 935 -4.34 13.65 20.80
C ALA A 935 -4.29 15.18 20.96
N ILE A 936 -3.16 15.71 21.46
CA ILE A 936 -2.98 17.16 21.68
C ILE A 936 -3.10 17.95 20.36
N THR A 937 -2.58 17.40 19.25
CA THR A 937 -2.57 18.10 17.94
C THR A 937 -3.88 17.99 17.16
N ARG A 938 -4.94 17.45 17.76
CA ARG A 938 -6.31 17.52 17.22
C ARG A 938 -6.98 18.87 17.49
N ALA A 939 -6.55 19.58 18.53
CA ALA A 939 -7.11 20.88 18.92
C ALA A 939 -6.70 22.00 17.96
N ARG A 940 -7.65 22.88 17.62
CA ARG A 940 -7.36 24.12 16.89
C ARG A 940 -7.09 25.26 17.87
N ARG A 941 -8.06 25.59 18.70
CA ARG A 941 -8.07 26.80 19.56
C ARG A 941 -7.86 26.49 21.04
N HIS A 942 -8.39 25.38 21.54
CA HIS A 942 -8.37 25.01 22.96
C HIS A 942 -8.14 23.51 23.15
N VAL A 943 -7.24 23.15 24.08
CA VAL A 943 -7.10 21.77 24.57
C VAL A 943 -7.20 21.73 26.09
N ALA A 944 -8.08 20.88 26.62
CA ALA A 944 -8.23 20.58 28.04
C ALA A 944 -7.74 19.16 28.32
N LEU A 945 -6.88 19.01 29.32
CA LEU A 945 -6.39 17.71 29.80
C LEU A 945 -6.98 17.46 31.19
N VAL A 946 -7.70 16.35 31.37
CA VAL A 946 -8.24 15.87 32.64
C VAL A 946 -7.40 14.67 33.09
N CYS A 947 -6.78 14.76 34.26
CA CYS A 947 -5.91 13.68 34.78
C CYS A 947 -5.57 13.82 36.27
N ASP A 948 -5.14 12.72 36.89
CA ASP A 948 -4.32 12.75 38.11
C ASP A 948 -2.88 13.18 37.77
N SER A 949 -2.49 14.41 38.12
CA SER A 949 -1.14 14.90 37.80
C SER A 949 -0.02 14.18 38.54
N SER A 950 -0.28 13.49 39.66
CA SER A 950 0.74 12.69 40.35
C SER A 950 1.01 11.38 39.62
N THR A 951 -0.03 10.63 39.23
CA THR A 951 0.11 9.38 38.47
C THR A 951 0.80 9.64 37.14
N ILE A 952 0.33 10.65 36.40
CA ILE A 952 0.82 10.97 35.06
C ILE A 952 2.26 11.53 35.07
N CYS A 953 2.72 12.20 36.14
CA CYS A 953 4.07 12.77 36.17
C CYS A 953 5.22 11.76 36.34
N HIS A 954 4.93 10.49 36.66
CA HIS A 954 5.93 9.43 36.68
C HIS A 954 6.50 9.10 35.28
N ASN A 955 5.75 9.39 34.21
CA ASN A 955 6.29 9.31 32.85
C ASN A 955 6.98 10.62 32.45
N THR A 956 8.25 10.55 32.03
CA THR A 956 9.10 11.72 31.73
C THR A 956 8.64 12.54 30.53
N PHE A 957 7.91 11.95 29.58
CA PHE A 957 7.30 12.66 28.45
C PHE A 957 6.02 13.39 28.89
N LEU A 958 5.12 12.71 29.60
CA LEU A 958 3.89 13.31 30.13
C LEU A 958 4.18 14.42 31.16
N ALA A 959 5.21 14.25 32.00
CA ALA A 959 5.67 15.30 32.91
C ALA A 959 6.15 16.57 32.19
N ARG A 960 6.71 16.46 30.97
CA ARG A 960 7.07 17.62 30.13
C ARG A 960 5.82 18.31 29.59
N LEU A 961 4.80 17.56 29.16
CA LEU A 961 3.48 18.11 28.79
C LEU A 961 2.84 18.89 29.94
N LEU A 962 2.75 18.30 31.14
CA LEU A 962 2.21 18.98 32.33
C LEU A 962 2.97 20.27 32.66
N ARG A 963 4.31 20.26 32.54
CA ARG A 963 5.17 21.43 32.75
C ARG A 963 4.97 22.50 31.67
N HIS A 964 4.67 22.12 30.43
CA HIS A 964 4.34 23.04 29.34
C HIS A 964 2.98 23.69 29.56
N ILE A 965 1.93 22.92 29.91
CA ILE A 965 0.60 23.47 30.23
C ILE A 965 0.68 24.43 31.43
N ARG A 966 1.46 24.09 32.47
CA ARG A 966 1.73 24.99 33.61
C ARG A 966 2.39 26.32 33.22
N ARG A 967 3.11 26.37 32.09
CA ARG A 967 3.83 27.58 31.62
C ARG A 967 3.04 28.41 30.61
N PHE A 968 2.28 27.77 29.71
CA PHE A 968 1.62 28.42 28.57
C PHE A 968 0.09 28.33 28.59
N GLY A 969 -0.48 27.58 29.53
CA GLY A 969 -1.92 27.40 29.73
C GLY A 969 -2.38 27.85 31.11
N ARG A 970 -3.46 27.22 31.58
CA ARG A 970 -3.98 27.37 32.95
C ARG A 970 -4.06 26.02 33.64
N VAL A 971 -3.98 26.02 34.96
CA VAL A 971 -4.21 24.82 35.80
C VAL A 971 -5.34 25.13 36.77
N GLN A 972 -6.23 24.16 36.96
CA GLN A 972 -7.32 24.21 37.91
C GLN A 972 -7.51 22.83 38.54
N HIS A 973 -7.71 22.78 39.85
CA HIS A 973 -8.12 21.57 40.55
C HIS A 973 -9.63 21.36 40.32
N ALA A 974 -10.02 20.19 39.84
CA ALA A 974 -11.38 19.90 39.39
C ALA A 974 -12.03 18.83 40.27
N LYS A 975 -13.23 19.14 40.80
CA LYS A 975 -14.01 18.25 41.67
C LYS A 975 -15.18 17.63 40.88
N PRO A 976 -15.38 16.30 40.90
CA PRO A 976 -16.53 15.67 40.27
C PRO A 976 -17.86 16.06 40.94
N GLY A 977 -18.97 15.86 40.23
CA GLY A 977 -20.34 16.04 40.73
C GLY A 977 -20.82 17.46 41.11
N SER A 978 -20.04 18.55 40.95
CA SER A 978 -20.50 19.90 41.32
C SER A 978 -21.41 20.58 40.28
N PHE A 979 -22.54 19.96 39.94
CA PHE A 979 -23.66 20.64 39.28
C PHE A 979 -24.39 21.55 40.30
N GLY A 980 -23.84 22.74 40.52
CA GLY A 980 -24.49 23.83 41.28
C GLY A 980 -23.79 24.29 42.58
N GLY A 981 -22.66 23.69 42.98
CA GLY A 981 -21.96 24.02 44.23
C GLY A 981 -20.72 24.90 44.04
N SER A 982 -20.90 26.22 44.03
CA SER A 982 -19.97 27.33 44.43
C SER A 982 -18.42 27.22 44.28
N GLY A 983 -17.90 26.30 43.48
CA GLY A 983 -16.46 26.08 43.22
C GLY A 983 -16.04 26.47 41.80
N LEU A 984 -16.99 26.49 40.86
CA LEU A 984 -16.86 27.20 39.59
C LEU A 984 -17.35 28.63 39.81
N GLY A 985 -16.43 29.58 39.90
CA GLY A 985 -16.75 30.98 40.14
C GLY A 985 -17.38 31.67 38.93
N MET A 986 -18.65 31.39 38.65
CA MET A 986 -19.63 32.28 38.00
C MET A 986 -21.05 31.82 38.34
N THR A 987 -21.90 32.72 38.80
CA THR A 987 -23.36 32.56 38.74
C THR A 987 -23.86 32.90 37.33
N PRO A 988 -24.61 31.99 36.70
CA PRO A 988 -25.74 32.38 35.88
C PRO A 988 -27.02 31.85 36.53
N ILE A 989 -27.96 32.75 36.77
CA ILE A 989 -29.29 32.43 37.29
C ILE A 989 -30.01 31.57 36.23
N LEU A 990 -30.41 30.35 36.60
CA LEU A 990 -31.39 29.57 35.83
C LEU A 990 -32.69 30.37 35.79
N PRO A 991 -33.25 30.70 34.61
CA PRO A 991 -34.62 31.19 34.53
C PRO A 991 -35.55 30.04 34.91
N SER A 992 -36.24 30.16 36.04
CA SER A 992 -37.23 29.18 36.46
C SER A 992 -38.41 29.16 35.49
N ILE A 993 -38.57 28.04 34.78
CA ILE A 993 -39.76 27.73 34.00
C ILE A 993 -40.64 26.82 34.86
N LYS A 994 -41.95 27.10 34.86
CA LYS A 994 -42.99 26.39 35.62
C LYS A 994 -43.31 25.02 35.02
#